data_AF-A0A8X7ZNZ6-F1
#
_entry.id   AF-A0A8X7ZNZ6-F1
#
_cell.length_a   1.000
_cell.length_b   1.000
_cell.length_c   1.000
_cell.angle_alpha   90.00
_cell.angle_beta   90.00
_cell.angle_gamma   90.00
#
_symmetry.space_group_name_H-M   'P 1'
#
loop_
_entity.id
_entity.type
_entity.pdbx_description
1 polymer ?
#
loop_
_entity_poly.entity_id
_entity_poly.type
_entity_poly.pdbx_seq_one_letter_code
_entity_poly.pdbx_strand_id
1 'polypeptide(L)'
;MILAGIEDEDKWLAEGIAGIQHNAFYMHRALDANNLRDALKCSALMLSELRTSKLSPHKYYDLYMRAFDELRKLEMFFKDESRHGVSIVDLYELVQHAGNILPRLYLLCTVGSVYIKSKEAPAKDALKDLVEMCRGVQNPIRGLFLRSYLAQVSRDKLPNLGSEYEGGEDTAMDAVEFVLQNFTEMNKLWVRMQHQLRPSTGLSRLQGPVRIREKLEKERNELRDLVGKNLHVLSQIEGVNLEIYRDTVLPRVLEQIVNCKDELAQYYLMDCIIQVFPDEYHLQTLETLLGACPQLQPTVDIKTVLSRLMERLSNYAASSPDVLPEFLQVEAFAKLSSAIGKVIEAQVDMPIVGAVTLYVSLLTFTLHVHPERLDYVDQVLGACVKLLFGKPKLNEGRATKQIVALLSAPLEKYNDIVTALTLSNYPRVMDCLDDETNKVMAMVIIQSIMKNNTCISTADQIEVLFELLKGLIKGLDGTAADELDEEDFSEEQNSVARLIHMLYNDDSEEMLKVSYWFRDYLHCEEAYNGWRANAITFYSSSSHILCTQGTFLPFADAVGLISSLSMYACLEQACQILVRKLQAQDGNVVGEEEPATPKKIFQLLNETIEALSSVPSPELALRLYLQCAQAANDCDLEPVAYEFFTQAFILYEEEVVDSKAQVTAMHLIIGALQRMNVLGVENRDTLTHKATGVIVLAYPYSAKLLKRPDQCRAVYACSHLFWVDEKDGIKDGERVLLCLKRALRIANAAQQMANAVSGTSGPVTLFVEILNKYLYFFEKGNPQVTSAAIQGLVELITNEMQSDSTTPDPASEAFFASTIRYIQFQKQKGGGVGEKFGPIKV
;
A
#
# COMPACT_ATOMS: atom_id res chain seq x y z
N MET A 1 31.60 -31.91 -24.56
CA MET A 1 30.97 -32.01 -25.91
C MET A 1 30.37 -30.70 -26.39
N ILE A 2 29.64 -29.92 -25.57
CA ILE A 2 29.24 -28.54 -25.94
C ILE A 2 30.47 -27.64 -26.18
N LEU A 3 31.50 -27.75 -25.32
CA LEU A 3 32.79 -27.08 -25.48
C LEU A 3 33.49 -27.38 -26.82
N ALA A 4 33.43 -28.63 -27.30
CA ALA A 4 34.06 -29.01 -28.58
C ALA A 4 33.33 -28.39 -29.80
N GLY A 5 32.00 -28.26 -29.74
CA GLY A 5 31.24 -27.60 -30.80
C GLY A 5 31.42 -26.07 -30.83
N ILE A 6 31.71 -25.45 -29.68
CA ILE A 6 32.04 -24.02 -29.58
C ILE A 6 33.45 -23.75 -30.14
N GLU A 7 34.43 -24.60 -29.79
CA GLU A 7 35.79 -24.53 -30.34
C GLU A 7 35.84 -24.68 -31.86
N ASP A 8 34.98 -25.53 -32.43
CA ASP A 8 34.87 -25.71 -33.88
C ASP A 8 34.23 -24.50 -34.60
N GLU A 9 33.20 -23.88 -34.00
CA GLU A 9 32.58 -22.65 -34.54
C GLU A 9 33.54 -21.46 -34.52
N ASP A 10 34.30 -21.27 -33.44
CA ASP A 10 35.30 -20.21 -33.33
C ASP A 10 36.44 -20.38 -34.33
N LYS A 11 36.85 -21.63 -34.59
CA LYS A 11 37.81 -21.95 -35.64
C LYS A 11 37.27 -21.59 -37.03
N TRP A 12 36.04 -21.98 -37.35
CA TRP A 12 35.42 -21.63 -38.65
C TRP A 12 35.23 -20.12 -38.81
N LEU A 13 34.91 -19.40 -37.73
CA LEU A 13 34.85 -17.94 -37.76
C LEU A 13 36.23 -17.33 -38.05
N ALA A 14 37.28 -17.79 -37.36
CA ALA A 14 38.64 -17.31 -37.58
C ALA A 14 39.12 -17.57 -39.02
N GLU A 15 38.83 -18.75 -39.58
CA GLU A 15 39.11 -19.10 -40.98
C GLU A 15 38.37 -18.16 -41.95
N GLY A 16 37.07 -17.92 -41.72
CA GLY A 16 36.28 -17.00 -42.54
C GLY A 16 36.76 -15.55 -42.47
N ILE A 17 37.10 -15.05 -41.28
CA ILE A 17 37.66 -13.70 -41.09
C ILE A 17 39.02 -13.58 -41.79
N ALA A 18 39.89 -14.59 -41.68
CA ALA A 18 41.17 -14.60 -42.38
C ALA A 18 40.97 -14.60 -43.91
N GLY A 19 39.99 -15.35 -44.41
CA GLY A 19 39.59 -15.34 -45.83
C GLY A 19 39.11 -13.97 -46.31
N ILE A 20 38.28 -13.28 -45.51
CA ILE A 20 37.85 -11.91 -45.80
C ILE A 20 39.05 -10.96 -45.82
N GLN A 21 39.89 -10.98 -44.79
CA GLN A 21 41.05 -10.07 -44.69
C GLN A 21 42.06 -10.29 -45.81
N HIS A 22 42.32 -11.56 -46.18
CA HIS A 22 43.20 -11.91 -47.27
C HIS A 22 42.70 -11.33 -48.60
N ASN A 23 41.42 -11.55 -48.93
CA ASN A 23 40.84 -11.04 -50.16
C ASN A 23 40.65 -9.51 -50.13
N ALA A 24 40.36 -8.92 -48.98
CA ALA A 24 40.27 -7.48 -48.80
C ALA A 24 41.61 -6.78 -49.02
N PHE A 25 42.72 -7.38 -48.59
CA PHE A 25 44.07 -6.84 -48.87
C PHE A 25 44.34 -6.74 -50.38
N TYR A 26 44.04 -7.80 -51.14
CA TYR A 26 44.20 -7.77 -52.60
C TYR A 26 43.18 -6.86 -53.28
N MET A 27 41.96 -6.77 -52.73
CA MET A 27 40.96 -5.80 -53.18
C MET A 27 41.50 -4.39 -53.04
N HIS A 28 41.99 -3.97 -51.87
CA HIS A 28 42.56 -2.64 -51.65
C HIS A 28 43.71 -2.33 -52.61
N ARG A 29 44.63 -3.28 -52.78
CA ARG A 29 45.72 -3.12 -53.76
C ARG A 29 45.21 -2.91 -55.18
N ALA A 30 44.13 -3.59 -55.57
CA ALA A 30 43.49 -3.39 -56.87
C ALA A 30 42.76 -2.04 -56.97
N LEU A 31 42.13 -1.57 -55.89
CA LEU A 31 41.50 -0.25 -55.82
C LEU A 31 42.55 0.88 -55.95
N ASP A 32 43.70 0.75 -55.29
CA ASP A 32 44.80 1.72 -55.38
C ASP A 32 45.43 1.73 -56.78
N ALA A 33 45.48 0.56 -57.43
CA ALA A 33 45.93 0.42 -58.81
C ALA A 33 44.85 0.76 -59.86
N ASN A 34 43.66 1.21 -59.44
CA ASN A 34 42.53 1.53 -60.31
C ASN A 34 42.10 0.37 -61.25
N ASN A 35 42.32 -0.88 -60.82
CA ASN A 35 41.99 -2.06 -61.60
C ASN A 35 40.63 -2.62 -61.16
N LEU A 36 39.57 -2.17 -61.83
CA LEU A 36 38.18 -2.56 -61.53
C LEU A 36 37.97 -4.08 -61.62
N ARG A 37 38.55 -4.75 -62.61
CA ARG A 37 38.33 -6.19 -62.84
C ARG A 37 38.85 -7.03 -61.67
N ASP A 38 40.06 -6.73 -61.22
CA ASP A 38 40.65 -7.45 -60.10
C ASP A 38 40.00 -7.05 -58.77
N ALA A 39 39.58 -5.79 -58.61
CA ALA A 39 38.80 -5.36 -57.45
C ALA A 39 37.46 -6.11 -57.33
N LEU A 40 36.73 -6.27 -58.44
CA LEU A 40 35.47 -7.02 -58.48
C LEU A 40 35.67 -8.52 -58.26
N LYS A 41 36.75 -9.09 -58.79
CA LYS A 41 37.10 -10.50 -58.55
C LYS A 41 37.42 -10.75 -57.08
N CYS A 42 38.27 -9.92 -56.47
CA CYS A 42 38.66 -10.03 -55.06
C CYS A 42 37.48 -9.78 -54.12
N SER A 43 36.62 -8.80 -54.40
CA SER A 43 35.40 -8.55 -53.62
C SER A 43 34.39 -9.70 -53.74
N ALA A 44 34.20 -10.29 -54.93
CA ALA A 44 33.34 -11.46 -55.10
C ALA A 44 33.86 -12.70 -54.33
N LEU A 45 35.17 -12.89 -54.27
CA LEU A 45 35.81 -13.95 -53.46
C LEU A 45 35.66 -13.66 -51.97
N MET A 46 35.89 -12.43 -51.53
CA MET A 46 35.67 -12.00 -50.13
C MET A 46 34.24 -12.28 -49.68
N LEU A 47 33.24 -11.86 -50.48
CA LEU A 47 31.82 -12.07 -50.19
C LEU A 47 31.40 -13.54 -50.30
N SER A 48 32.20 -14.39 -50.94
CA SER A 48 31.92 -15.83 -51.00
C SER A 48 32.05 -16.50 -49.63
N GLU A 49 32.79 -15.91 -48.69
CA GLU A 49 32.88 -16.37 -47.29
C GLU A 49 31.53 -16.26 -46.56
N LEU A 50 30.70 -15.25 -46.90
CA LEU A 50 29.35 -15.08 -46.35
C LEU A 50 28.37 -16.20 -46.77
N ARG A 51 28.77 -17.08 -47.70
CA ARG A 51 27.98 -18.25 -48.11
C ARG A 51 28.12 -19.42 -47.13
N THR A 52 28.83 -19.27 -46.02
CA THR A 52 28.89 -20.31 -44.99
C THR A 52 27.50 -20.57 -44.37
N SER A 53 27.27 -21.83 -43.98
CA SER A 53 26.10 -22.29 -43.21
C SER A 53 26.49 -22.83 -41.83
N LYS A 54 27.79 -22.76 -41.49
CA LYS A 54 28.35 -23.45 -40.32
C LYS A 54 28.35 -22.59 -39.05
N LEU A 55 28.09 -21.30 -39.18
CA LEU A 55 28.16 -20.34 -38.08
C LEU A 55 26.77 -20.11 -37.49
N SER A 56 26.71 -19.98 -36.16
CA SER A 56 25.55 -19.43 -35.46
C SER A 56 25.28 -17.97 -35.86
N PRO A 57 24.05 -17.45 -35.69
CA PRO A 57 23.70 -16.08 -36.06
C PRO A 57 24.62 -15.00 -35.50
N HIS A 58 25.01 -15.11 -34.22
CA HIS A 58 25.95 -14.19 -33.59
C HIS A 58 27.33 -14.21 -34.27
N LYS A 59 27.88 -15.39 -34.53
CA LYS A 59 29.20 -15.52 -35.19
C LYS A 59 29.12 -15.11 -36.66
N TYR A 60 27.98 -15.36 -37.31
CA TYR A 60 27.71 -14.86 -38.65
C TYR A 60 27.62 -13.33 -38.68
N TYR A 61 27.02 -12.70 -37.66
CA TYR A 61 27.03 -11.24 -37.49
C TYR A 61 28.46 -10.70 -37.44
N ASP A 62 29.34 -11.33 -36.64
CA ASP A 62 30.75 -10.91 -36.55
C ASP A 62 31.46 -10.99 -37.91
N LEU A 63 31.25 -12.08 -38.66
CA LEU A 63 31.79 -12.25 -40.02
C LEU A 63 31.21 -11.20 -40.98
N TYR A 64 29.89 -10.97 -40.91
CA TYR A 64 29.17 -9.98 -41.72
C TYR A 64 29.73 -8.57 -41.48
N MET A 65 29.97 -8.17 -40.23
CA MET A 65 30.48 -6.83 -39.92
C MET A 65 31.87 -6.60 -40.53
N ARG A 66 32.73 -7.63 -40.57
CA ARG A 66 34.03 -7.55 -41.26
C ARG A 66 33.87 -7.35 -42.77
N ALA A 67 32.97 -8.09 -43.43
CA ALA A 67 32.70 -7.90 -44.85
C ALA A 67 32.05 -6.52 -45.13
N PHE A 68 31.19 -6.07 -44.23
CA PHE A 68 30.45 -4.82 -44.33
C PHE A 68 31.37 -3.59 -44.31
N ASP A 69 32.37 -3.56 -43.42
CA ASP A 69 33.36 -2.48 -43.38
C ASP A 69 34.18 -2.39 -44.67
N GLU A 70 34.48 -3.53 -45.30
CA GLU A 70 35.20 -3.59 -46.57
C GLU A 70 34.31 -3.17 -47.75
N LEU A 71 33.03 -3.51 -47.74
CA LEU A 71 32.05 -3.04 -48.74
C LEU A 71 31.90 -1.52 -48.74
N ARG A 72 32.02 -0.84 -47.59
CA ARG A 72 31.98 0.64 -47.54
C ARG A 72 33.13 1.28 -48.30
N LYS A 73 34.33 0.70 -48.21
CA LYS A 73 35.50 1.18 -48.98
C LYS A 73 35.29 0.95 -50.47
N LEU A 74 34.65 -0.15 -50.84
CA LEU A 74 34.29 -0.45 -52.22
C LEU A 74 33.21 0.52 -52.76
N GLU A 75 32.20 0.88 -51.95
CA GLU A 75 31.20 1.91 -52.31
C GLU A 75 31.87 3.25 -52.63
N MET A 76 32.83 3.69 -51.81
CA MET A 76 33.58 4.92 -52.04
C MET A 76 34.36 4.90 -53.36
N PHE A 77 34.89 3.74 -53.76
CA PHE A 77 35.57 3.59 -55.04
C PHE A 77 34.61 3.64 -56.22
N PHE A 78 33.46 2.96 -56.13
CA PHE A 78 32.45 2.99 -57.19
C PHE A 78 31.84 4.37 -57.41
N LYS A 79 31.85 5.24 -56.38
CA LYS A 79 31.39 6.63 -56.52
C LYS A 79 32.30 7.48 -57.42
N ASP A 80 33.56 7.09 -57.60
CA ASP A 80 34.55 7.87 -58.35
C ASP A 80 34.76 7.29 -59.75
N GLU A 81 33.92 7.74 -60.69
CA GLU A 81 33.96 7.32 -62.10
C GLU A 81 35.33 7.49 -62.76
N SER A 82 36.09 8.50 -62.33
CA SER A 82 37.42 8.80 -62.87
C SER A 82 38.44 7.69 -62.59
N ARG A 83 38.21 6.89 -61.53
CA ARG A 83 39.12 5.84 -61.10
C ARG A 83 38.88 4.51 -61.80
N HIS A 84 37.63 4.17 -62.12
CA HIS A 84 37.32 2.88 -62.74
C HIS A 84 37.02 2.97 -64.24
N GLY A 85 36.69 4.16 -64.77
CA GLY A 85 36.60 4.41 -66.22
C GLY A 85 35.43 3.71 -66.94
N VAL A 86 34.35 3.38 -66.22
CA VAL A 86 33.15 2.68 -66.72
C VAL A 86 31.92 3.46 -66.24
N SER A 87 30.87 3.57 -67.05
CA SER A 87 29.61 4.22 -66.63
C SER A 87 28.95 3.45 -65.48
N ILE A 88 28.14 4.10 -64.66
CA ILE A 88 27.53 3.43 -63.50
C ILE A 88 26.44 2.45 -63.95
N VAL A 89 25.74 2.73 -65.06
CA VAL A 89 24.83 1.77 -65.73
C VAL A 89 25.56 0.49 -66.11
N ASP A 90 26.67 0.60 -66.84
CA ASP A 90 27.46 -0.57 -67.27
C ASP A 90 28.04 -1.31 -66.06
N LEU A 91 28.43 -0.59 -65.01
CA LEU A 91 28.89 -1.17 -63.75
C LEU A 91 27.78 -1.97 -63.05
N TYR A 92 26.54 -1.46 -63.07
CA TYR A 92 25.36 -2.12 -62.52
C TYR A 92 25.03 -3.43 -63.26
N GLU A 93 25.24 -3.48 -64.57
CA GLU A 93 25.14 -4.73 -65.35
C GLU A 93 26.34 -5.66 -65.10
N LEU A 94 27.56 -5.12 -65.04
CA LEU A 94 28.78 -5.90 -64.95
C LEU A 94 28.86 -6.70 -63.64
N VAL A 95 28.43 -6.13 -62.52
CA VAL A 95 28.39 -6.86 -61.23
C VAL A 95 27.41 -8.04 -61.22
N GLN A 96 26.42 -8.05 -62.14
CA GLN A 96 25.47 -9.16 -62.28
C GLN A 96 26.10 -10.39 -62.95
N HIS A 97 27.26 -10.26 -63.59
CA HIS A 97 28.00 -11.42 -64.12
C HIS A 97 28.70 -12.26 -63.03
N ALA A 98 28.68 -11.82 -61.76
CA ALA A 98 29.19 -12.62 -60.66
C ALA A 98 28.38 -13.92 -60.51
N GLY A 99 29.05 -15.07 -60.70
CA GLY A 99 28.39 -16.37 -60.79
C GLY A 99 27.57 -16.76 -59.55
N ASN A 100 28.10 -16.50 -58.35
CA ASN A 100 27.38 -16.80 -57.09
C ASN A 100 26.38 -15.70 -56.76
N ILE A 101 25.16 -16.09 -56.39
CA ILE A 101 24.05 -15.15 -56.11
C ILE A 101 24.32 -14.20 -54.93
N LEU A 102 24.92 -14.68 -53.84
CA LEU A 102 25.11 -13.85 -52.64
C LEU A 102 26.15 -12.74 -52.87
N PRO A 103 27.38 -13.01 -53.35
CA PRO A 103 28.31 -11.95 -53.75
C PRO A 103 27.73 -10.97 -54.77
N ARG A 104 27.01 -11.49 -55.77
CA ARG A 104 26.34 -10.69 -56.79
C ARG A 104 25.38 -9.68 -56.17
N LEU A 105 24.50 -10.10 -55.27
CA LEU A 105 23.50 -9.20 -54.71
C LEU A 105 24.10 -8.17 -53.74
N TYR A 106 25.14 -8.53 -52.98
CA TYR A 106 25.86 -7.53 -52.17
C TYR A 106 26.51 -6.47 -53.06
N LEU A 107 27.24 -6.88 -54.11
CA LEU A 107 27.83 -5.95 -55.07
C LEU A 107 26.76 -5.12 -55.79
N LEU A 108 25.64 -5.75 -56.18
CA LEU A 108 24.51 -5.07 -56.82
C LEU A 108 23.88 -4.03 -55.90
N CYS A 109 23.71 -4.32 -54.61
CA CYS A 109 23.24 -3.34 -53.62
C CYS A 109 24.24 -2.20 -53.43
N THR A 110 25.54 -2.49 -53.39
CA THR A 110 26.59 -1.47 -53.28
C THR A 110 26.64 -0.55 -54.50
N VAL A 111 26.60 -1.10 -55.71
CA VAL A 111 26.56 -0.31 -56.95
C VAL A 111 25.20 0.39 -57.09
N GLY A 112 24.10 -0.26 -56.72
CA GLY A 112 22.77 0.33 -56.71
C GLY A 112 22.68 1.59 -55.84
N SER A 113 23.36 1.61 -54.68
CA SER A 113 23.53 2.83 -53.85
C SER A 113 24.13 3.98 -54.64
N VAL A 114 25.19 3.69 -55.40
CA VAL A 114 25.92 4.66 -56.19
C VAL A 114 25.11 5.09 -57.42
N TYR A 115 24.40 4.15 -58.03
CA TYR A 115 23.53 4.38 -59.18
C TYR A 115 22.36 5.31 -58.86
N ILE A 116 21.80 5.21 -57.64
CA ILE A 116 20.81 6.16 -57.16
C ILE A 116 21.46 7.53 -56.91
N LYS A 117 22.64 7.57 -56.28
CA LYS A 117 23.37 8.82 -55.98
C LYS A 117 23.81 9.58 -57.24
N SER A 118 24.14 8.89 -58.32
CA SER A 118 24.54 9.53 -59.58
C SER A 118 23.38 10.14 -60.36
N LYS A 119 22.13 9.87 -59.94
CA LYS A 119 20.89 10.35 -60.59
C LYS A 119 20.72 9.86 -62.04
N GLU A 120 21.43 8.80 -62.42
CA GLU A 120 21.31 8.17 -63.74
C GLU A 120 20.03 7.32 -63.87
N ALA A 121 19.48 6.83 -62.76
CA ALA A 121 18.17 6.20 -62.68
C ALA A 121 17.33 6.79 -61.54
N PRO A 122 15.98 6.81 -61.68
CA PRO A 122 15.11 7.19 -60.60
C PRO A 122 15.23 6.20 -59.44
N ALA A 123 15.31 6.73 -58.21
CA ALA A 123 15.47 5.93 -57.00
C ALA A 123 14.39 4.84 -56.86
N LYS A 124 13.15 5.14 -57.26
CA LYS A 124 12.02 4.21 -57.28
C LYS A 124 12.34 2.92 -58.05
N ASP A 125 12.80 3.03 -59.29
CA ASP A 125 12.99 1.87 -60.16
C ASP A 125 14.18 1.03 -59.71
N ALA A 126 15.27 1.68 -59.31
CA ALA A 126 16.45 1.00 -58.77
C ALA A 126 16.13 0.28 -57.44
N LEU A 127 15.42 0.92 -56.50
CA LEU A 127 15.04 0.29 -55.24
C LEU A 127 14.06 -0.88 -55.45
N LYS A 128 13.11 -0.72 -56.38
CA LYS A 128 12.16 -1.78 -56.75
C LYS A 128 12.88 -2.98 -57.37
N ASP A 129 13.83 -2.76 -58.27
CA ASP A 129 14.66 -3.83 -58.83
C ASP A 129 15.47 -4.53 -57.75
N LEU A 130 16.18 -3.78 -56.90
CA LEU A 130 17.01 -4.36 -55.82
C LEU A 130 16.22 -5.21 -54.83
N VAL A 131 15.03 -4.76 -54.39
CA VAL A 131 14.20 -5.52 -53.45
C VAL A 131 13.60 -6.79 -54.06
N GLU A 132 13.27 -6.75 -55.36
CA GLU A 132 12.82 -7.90 -56.16
C GLU A 132 13.95 -8.90 -56.37
N MET A 133 15.13 -8.45 -56.77
CA MET A 133 16.31 -9.29 -56.97
C MET A 133 16.77 -9.97 -55.68
N CYS A 134 16.61 -9.30 -54.53
CA CYS A 134 16.85 -9.88 -53.20
C CYS A 134 15.90 -11.04 -52.86
N ARG A 135 14.78 -11.24 -53.56
CA ARG A 135 13.94 -12.46 -53.42
C ARG A 135 14.68 -13.72 -53.83
N GLY A 136 15.78 -13.62 -54.59
CA GLY A 136 16.60 -14.78 -54.96
C GLY A 136 17.26 -15.50 -53.76
N VAL A 137 17.43 -14.85 -52.60
CA VAL A 137 18.06 -15.44 -51.41
C VAL A 137 17.00 -15.86 -50.38
N GLN A 138 16.62 -17.13 -50.41
CA GLN A 138 15.60 -17.70 -49.52
C GLN A 138 16.17 -18.33 -48.22
N ASN A 139 17.50 -18.35 -48.06
CA ASN A 139 18.12 -18.78 -46.81
C ASN A 139 17.89 -17.71 -45.72
N PRO A 140 17.30 -18.03 -44.55
CA PRO A 140 16.92 -17.04 -43.55
C PRO A 140 18.04 -16.15 -43.05
N ILE A 141 19.14 -16.70 -42.56
CA ILE A 141 20.25 -15.91 -41.99
C ILE A 141 20.83 -15.00 -43.08
N ARG A 142 21.24 -15.58 -44.22
CA ARG A 142 21.86 -14.82 -45.31
C ARG A 142 20.92 -13.77 -45.90
N GLY A 143 19.65 -14.11 -46.05
CA GLY A 143 18.63 -13.22 -46.59
C GLY A 143 18.32 -12.06 -45.63
N LEU A 144 18.24 -12.32 -44.32
CA LEU A 144 18.06 -11.28 -43.30
C LEU A 144 19.22 -10.29 -43.29
N PHE A 145 20.47 -10.78 -43.33
CA PHE A 145 21.65 -9.92 -43.38
C PHE A 145 21.76 -9.13 -44.70
N LEU A 146 21.49 -9.76 -45.84
CA LEU A 146 21.49 -9.08 -47.14
C LEU A 146 20.40 -7.99 -47.19
N ARG A 147 19.19 -8.28 -46.70
CA ARG A 147 18.08 -7.31 -46.65
C ARG A 147 18.31 -6.20 -45.63
N SER A 148 18.96 -6.51 -44.52
CA SER A 148 19.43 -5.49 -43.57
C SER A 148 20.52 -4.61 -44.19
N TYR A 149 21.41 -5.17 -45.00
CA TYR A 149 22.40 -4.39 -45.76
C TYR A 149 21.71 -3.48 -46.77
N LEU A 150 20.75 -4.00 -47.55
CA LEU A 150 19.95 -3.20 -48.49
C LEU A 150 19.25 -2.04 -47.78
N ALA A 151 18.58 -2.29 -46.64
CA ALA A 151 17.91 -1.25 -45.86
C ALA A 151 18.91 -0.18 -45.34
N GLN A 152 20.10 -0.60 -44.91
CA GLN A 152 21.12 0.32 -44.42
C GLN A 152 21.74 1.17 -45.54
N VAL A 153 21.97 0.55 -46.70
CA VAL A 153 22.57 1.21 -47.86
C VAL A 153 21.54 2.11 -48.57
N SER A 154 20.25 1.85 -48.46
CA SER A 154 19.20 2.69 -49.08
C SER A 154 18.70 3.82 -48.17
N ARG A 155 19.02 3.81 -46.86
CA ARG A 155 18.43 4.73 -45.85
C ARG A 155 18.49 6.22 -46.22
N ASP A 156 19.64 6.72 -46.65
CA ASP A 156 19.86 8.12 -47.07
C ASP A 156 19.46 8.41 -48.52
N LYS A 157 18.91 7.43 -49.24
CA LYS A 157 18.49 7.51 -50.65
C LYS A 157 17.02 7.15 -50.85
N LEU A 158 16.25 7.07 -49.77
CA LEU A 158 14.81 6.85 -49.89
C LEU A 158 14.16 8.11 -50.49
N PRO A 159 13.22 7.94 -51.45
CA PRO A 159 12.41 9.04 -51.92
C PRO A 159 11.59 9.59 -50.74
N ASN A 160 11.84 10.83 -50.32
CA ASN A 160 11.14 11.48 -49.22
C ASN A 160 10.77 12.90 -49.64
N LEU A 161 9.74 13.49 -49.02
CA LEU A 161 9.37 14.88 -49.27
C LEU A 161 10.56 15.80 -48.99
N GLY A 162 10.94 16.62 -49.97
CA GLY A 162 12.11 17.51 -49.88
C GLY A 162 13.47 16.82 -50.05
N SER A 163 13.54 15.53 -50.42
CA SER A 163 14.80 14.84 -50.70
C SER A 163 15.28 15.09 -52.13
N GLU A 164 16.60 14.99 -52.36
CA GLU A 164 17.19 15.13 -53.71
C GLU A 164 16.76 14.04 -54.72
N TYR A 165 16.01 13.03 -54.25
CA TYR A 165 15.53 11.87 -54.99
C TYR A 165 14.01 11.90 -55.16
N GLU A 166 13.38 13.06 -54.96
CA GLU A 166 11.94 13.27 -55.17
C GLU A 166 11.55 12.97 -56.62
N GLY A 167 10.58 12.07 -56.77
CA GLY A 167 10.08 11.56 -58.04
C GLY A 167 8.57 11.76 -58.16
N GLY A 168 8.11 13.02 -58.23
CA GLY A 168 6.70 13.36 -58.43
C GLY A 168 5.81 13.24 -57.18
N GLU A 169 4.48 13.35 -57.36
CA GLU A 169 3.49 13.49 -56.27
C GLU A 169 3.42 12.28 -55.30
N ASP A 170 3.80 11.06 -55.74
CA ASP A 170 3.72 9.81 -54.93
C ASP A 170 5.05 9.38 -54.28
N THR A 171 6.03 10.29 -54.18
CA THR A 171 7.39 10.01 -53.71
C THR A 171 7.44 9.26 -52.36
N ALA A 172 6.67 9.70 -51.37
CA ALA A 172 6.67 9.07 -50.05
C ALA A 172 6.09 7.64 -50.06
N MET A 173 5.09 7.38 -50.91
CA MET A 173 4.45 6.06 -51.02
C MET A 173 5.39 5.03 -51.65
N ASP A 174 6.25 5.44 -52.58
CA ASP A 174 7.27 4.56 -53.17
C ASP A 174 8.29 4.08 -52.12
N ALA A 175 8.71 4.97 -51.21
CA ALA A 175 9.57 4.59 -50.09
C ALA A 175 8.86 3.66 -49.10
N VAL A 176 7.59 3.95 -48.78
CA VAL A 176 6.77 3.11 -47.90
C VAL A 176 6.61 1.70 -48.49
N GLU A 177 6.29 1.58 -49.78
CA GLU A 177 6.12 0.29 -50.45
C GLU A 177 7.42 -0.52 -50.45
N PHE A 178 8.56 0.13 -50.74
CA PHE A 178 9.87 -0.52 -50.67
C PHE A 178 10.17 -1.08 -49.28
N VAL A 179 9.96 -0.29 -48.23
CA VAL A 179 10.24 -0.73 -46.85
C VAL A 179 9.25 -1.80 -46.39
N LEU A 180 7.96 -1.68 -46.73
CA LEU A 180 6.94 -2.69 -46.41
C LEU A 180 7.20 -4.03 -47.13
N GLN A 181 7.62 -3.99 -48.39
CA GLN A 181 8.02 -5.18 -49.14
C GLN A 181 9.25 -5.84 -48.50
N ASN A 182 10.25 -5.04 -48.12
CA ASN A 182 11.43 -5.57 -47.44
C ASN A 182 11.10 -6.16 -46.06
N PHE A 183 10.28 -5.47 -45.28
CA PHE A 183 9.76 -5.95 -44.00
C PHE A 183 9.01 -7.28 -44.14
N THR A 184 8.11 -7.39 -45.11
CA THR A 184 7.33 -8.59 -45.39
C THR A 184 8.24 -9.80 -45.66
N GLU A 185 9.24 -9.62 -46.52
CA GLU A 185 10.18 -10.70 -46.85
C GLU A 185 11.12 -11.03 -45.67
N MET A 186 11.56 -10.04 -44.89
CA MET A 186 12.35 -10.27 -43.69
C MET A 186 11.56 -11.02 -42.61
N ASN A 187 10.28 -10.67 -42.39
CA ASN A 187 9.40 -11.38 -41.47
C ASN A 187 9.21 -12.84 -41.91
N LYS A 188 8.95 -13.08 -43.20
CA LYS A 188 8.85 -14.46 -43.75
C LYS A 188 10.13 -15.27 -43.54
N LEU A 189 11.30 -14.67 -43.77
CA LEU A 189 12.59 -15.33 -43.55
C LEU A 189 12.81 -15.65 -42.06
N TRP A 190 12.49 -14.69 -41.19
CA TRP A 190 12.64 -14.84 -39.75
C TRP A 190 11.72 -15.92 -39.16
N VAL A 191 10.46 -15.99 -39.61
CA VAL A 191 9.52 -17.07 -39.24
C VAL A 191 9.98 -18.40 -39.82
N ARG A 192 10.53 -18.41 -41.04
CA ARG A 192 11.06 -19.63 -41.66
C ARG A 192 12.22 -20.24 -40.86
N MET A 193 12.99 -19.46 -40.09
CA MET A 193 14.01 -19.98 -39.18
C MET A 193 13.46 -21.02 -38.22
N GLN A 194 12.21 -20.84 -37.75
CA GLN A 194 11.54 -21.78 -36.84
C GLN A 194 11.37 -23.17 -37.47
N HIS A 195 11.15 -23.22 -38.78
CA HIS A 195 10.87 -24.45 -39.52
C HIS A 195 12.10 -25.05 -40.21
N GLN A 196 13.29 -24.47 -40.05
CA GLN A 196 14.54 -25.04 -40.60
C GLN A 196 15.02 -26.31 -39.89
N LEU A 197 14.19 -26.89 -39.02
CA LEU A 197 14.27 -28.25 -38.51
C LEU A 197 14.18 -29.29 -39.64
N ARG A 198 15.21 -29.40 -40.48
CA ARG A 198 15.54 -30.65 -41.17
C ARG A 198 16.92 -31.13 -40.72
N PRO A 199 17.04 -32.37 -40.23
CA PRO A 199 18.29 -32.91 -39.76
C PRO A 199 19.17 -33.22 -40.97
N SER A 200 20.05 -32.30 -41.36
CA SER A 200 21.04 -32.58 -42.41
C SER A 200 22.36 -33.15 -41.88
N THR A 201 22.52 -33.33 -40.58
CA THR A 201 23.71 -33.96 -39.99
C THR A 201 23.36 -34.95 -38.89
N GLY A 202 23.94 -36.15 -38.96
CA GLY A 202 23.64 -37.30 -38.09
C GLY A 202 23.86 -37.06 -36.58
N LEU A 203 24.59 -36.01 -36.20
CA LEU A 203 24.78 -35.60 -34.79
C LEU A 203 23.54 -34.95 -34.16
N SER A 204 22.61 -34.41 -34.96
CA SER A 204 21.41 -33.72 -34.45
C SER A 204 20.31 -34.68 -33.97
N ARG A 205 20.44 -35.99 -34.21
CA ARG A 205 19.52 -37.02 -33.68
C ARG A 205 19.67 -37.29 -32.17
N LEU A 206 20.77 -36.85 -31.56
CA LEU A 206 21.06 -37.05 -30.13
C LEU A 206 20.53 -35.92 -29.23
N GLN A 207 20.17 -34.76 -29.81
CA GLN A 207 19.55 -33.65 -29.07
C GLN A 207 18.04 -33.72 -29.27
N GLY A 208 17.29 -33.78 -28.17
CA GLY A 208 15.83 -33.86 -28.22
C GLY A 208 15.21 -32.67 -28.96
N PRO A 209 14.04 -32.84 -29.62
CA PRO A 209 13.37 -31.78 -30.41
C PRO A 209 13.17 -30.46 -29.66
N VAL A 210 12.94 -30.54 -28.34
CA VAL A 210 12.70 -29.38 -27.45
C VAL A 210 13.95 -28.49 -27.33
N ARG A 211 15.13 -29.08 -27.06
CA ARG A 211 16.37 -28.31 -26.90
C ARG A 211 16.81 -27.60 -28.19
N ILE A 212 16.51 -28.21 -29.33
CA ILE A 212 16.79 -27.61 -30.64
C ILE A 212 15.84 -26.42 -30.87
N ARG A 213 14.56 -26.56 -30.50
CA ARG A 213 13.58 -25.46 -30.58
C ARG A 213 13.97 -24.28 -29.69
N GLU A 214 14.36 -24.53 -28.44
CA GLU A 214 14.84 -23.49 -27.51
C GLU A 214 16.09 -22.76 -28.04
N LYS A 215 17.04 -23.50 -28.62
CA LYS A 215 18.23 -22.89 -29.25
C LYS A 215 17.85 -22.01 -30.44
N LEU A 216 16.94 -22.48 -31.30
CA LEU A 216 16.45 -21.72 -32.46
C LEU A 216 15.66 -20.48 -32.02
N GLU A 217 14.82 -20.56 -30.99
CA GLU A 217 14.10 -19.42 -30.44
C GLU A 217 15.06 -18.35 -29.90
N LYS A 218 16.13 -18.76 -29.20
CA LYS A 218 17.19 -17.86 -28.74
C LYS A 218 17.90 -17.17 -29.91
N GLU A 219 18.32 -17.95 -30.91
CA GLU A 219 18.95 -17.46 -32.13
C GLU A 219 18.06 -16.49 -32.93
N ARG A 220 16.76 -16.79 -33.02
CA ARG A 220 15.76 -15.91 -33.65
C ARG A 220 15.57 -14.63 -32.85
N ASN A 221 15.55 -14.71 -31.53
CA ASN A 221 15.42 -13.55 -30.65
C ASN A 221 16.63 -12.61 -30.77
N GLU A 222 17.84 -13.11 -31.02
CA GLU A 222 19.02 -12.28 -31.29
C GLU A 222 18.91 -11.51 -32.62
N LEU A 223 18.21 -12.05 -33.62
CA LEU A 223 18.04 -11.43 -34.94
C LEU A 223 16.79 -10.54 -35.08
N ARG A 224 15.92 -10.47 -34.07
CA ARG A 224 14.65 -9.74 -34.13
C ARG A 224 14.81 -8.27 -34.53
N ASP A 225 15.90 -7.64 -34.08
CA ASP A 225 16.20 -6.22 -34.35
C ASP A 225 16.49 -5.95 -35.82
N LEU A 226 16.94 -6.95 -36.60
CA LEU A 226 17.09 -6.79 -38.05
C LEU A 226 15.74 -6.56 -38.72
N VAL A 227 14.68 -7.24 -38.25
CA VAL A 227 13.33 -7.07 -38.77
C VAL A 227 12.73 -5.75 -38.27
N GLY A 228 12.84 -5.48 -36.96
CA GLY A 228 12.29 -4.28 -36.32
C GLY A 228 12.86 -2.96 -36.85
N LYS A 229 14.11 -2.94 -37.31
CA LYS A 229 14.71 -1.76 -37.97
C LYS A 229 13.91 -1.25 -39.17
N ASN A 230 13.18 -2.11 -39.90
CA ASN A 230 12.34 -1.64 -41.01
C ASN A 230 11.18 -0.76 -40.49
N LEU A 231 10.58 -1.11 -39.36
CA LEU A 231 9.53 -0.30 -38.73
C LEU A 231 10.09 1.05 -38.26
N HIS A 232 11.31 1.05 -37.74
CA HIS A 232 12.01 2.29 -37.35
C HIS A 232 12.34 3.18 -38.56
N VAL A 233 12.64 2.60 -39.72
CA VAL A 233 12.80 3.37 -40.95
C VAL A 233 11.47 3.98 -41.39
N LEU A 234 10.35 3.22 -41.31
CA LEU A 234 9.02 3.75 -41.64
C LEU A 234 8.64 4.96 -40.79
N SER A 235 8.97 4.96 -39.49
CA SER A 235 8.68 6.11 -38.62
C SER A 235 9.56 7.33 -38.87
N GLN A 236 10.66 7.19 -39.61
CA GLN A 236 11.58 8.28 -39.94
C GLN A 236 11.29 8.94 -41.29
N ILE A 237 10.38 8.36 -42.09
CA ILE A 237 9.98 8.95 -43.37
C ILE A 237 9.05 10.12 -43.06
N GLU A 238 9.53 11.35 -43.30
CA GLU A 238 8.76 12.58 -43.03
C GLU A 238 7.43 12.63 -43.80
N GLY A 239 7.35 11.97 -44.97
CA GLY A 239 6.12 11.85 -45.73
C GLY A 239 5.04 10.93 -45.15
N VAL A 240 5.29 10.21 -44.05
CA VAL A 240 4.29 9.33 -43.42
C VAL A 240 3.43 10.14 -42.46
N ASN A 241 2.43 10.81 -43.01
CA ASN A 241 1.37 11.47 -42.24
C ASN A 241 0.42 10.46 -41.60
N LEU A 242 -0.41 10.93 -40.66
CA LEU A 242 -1.41 10.11 -39.97
C LEU A 242 -2.32 9.32 -40.94
N GLU A 243 -2.74 9.92 -42.05
CA GLU A 243 -3.61 9.28 -43.06
C GLU A 243 -2.92 8.08 -43.72
N ILE A 244 -1.67 8.27 -44.19
CA ILE A 244 -0.87 7.19 -44.81
C ILE A 244 -0.61 6.07 -43.78
N TYR A 245 -0.33 6.44 -42.53
CA TYR A 245 -0.14 5.48 -41.46
C TYR A 245 -1.41 4.65 -41.20
N ARG A 246 -2.56 5.32 -41.04
CA ARG A 246 -3.86 4.72 -40.75
C ARG A 246 -4.35 3.81 -41.88
N ASP A 247 -4.25 4.27 -43.12
CA ASP A 247 -4.90 3.60 -44.25
C ASP A 247 -4.00 2.58 -44.95
N THR A 248 -2.67 2.75 -44.87
CA THR A 248 -1.72 1.92 -45.61
C THR A 248 -0.72 1.20 -44.71
N VAL A 249 0.08 1.93 -43.91
CA VAL A 249 1.22 1.34 -43.18
C VAL A 249 0.74 0.35 -42.11
N LEU A 250 -0.10 0.81 -41.19
CA LEU A 250 -0.53 -0.01 -40.06
C LEU A 250 -1.32 -1.26 -40.51
N PRO A 251 -2.33 -1.17 -41.41
CA PRO A 251 -3.04 -2.36 -41.88
C PRO A 251 -2.12 -3.39 -42.53
N ARG A 252 -1.15 -2.96 -43.34
CA ARG A 252 -0.19 -3.86 -44.01
C ARG A 252 0.75 -4.53 -43.03
N VAL A 253 1.25 -3.81 -42.03
CA VAL A 253 2.11 -4.40 -40.99
C VAL A 253 1.30 -5.39 -40.13
N LEU A 254 0.09 -5.03 -39.70
CA LEU A 254 -0.78 -5.91 -38.92
C LEU A 254 -1.19 -7.16 -39.70
N GLU A 255 -1.45 -7.03 -41.00
CA GLU A 255 -1.71 -8.17 -41.89
C GLU A 255 -0.54 -9.18 -41.83
N GLN A 256 0.71 -8.72 -41.85
CA GLN A 256 1.87 -9.61 -41.72
C GLN A 256 2.01 -10.22 -40.32
N ILE A 257 1.67 -9.49 -39.26
CA ILE A 257 1.73 -9.97 -37.88
C ILE A 257 0.67 -11.05 -37.63
N VAL A 258 -0.58 -10.81 -38.04
CA VAL A 258 -1.66 -11.78 -37.84
C VAL A 258 -1.41 -13.04 -38.68
N ASN A 259 -0.98 -12.88 -39.93
CA ASN A 259 -0.78 -14.02 -40.83
C ASN A 259 0.46 -14.86 -40.53
N CYS A 260 1.46 -14.34 -39.81
CA CYS A 260 2.69 -15.09 -39.55
C CYS A 260 2.50 -16.28 -38.61
N LYS A 261 1.48 -16.24 -37.73
CA LYS A 261 1.11 -17.31 -36.78
C LYS A 261 2.29 -17.83 -35.95
N ASP A 262 3.26 -16.96 -35.65
CA ASP A 262 4.44 -17.28 -34.85
C ASP A 262 4.48 -16.42 -33.59
N GLU A 263 4.58 -17.08 -32.44
CA GLU A 263 4.47 -16.46 -31.12
C GLU A 263 5.51 -15.35 -30.88
N LEU A 264 6.78 -15.66 -31.13
CA LEU A 264 7.90 -14.73 -30.93
C LEU A 264 7.76 -13.50 -31.85
N ALA A 265 7.42 -13.73 -33.12
CA ALA A 265 7.25 -12.67 -34.09
C ALA A 265 6.06 -11.77 -33.77
N GLN A 266 4.93 -12.36 -33.40
CA GLN A 266 3.72 -11.61 -33.05
C GLN A 266 3.96 -10.72 -31.82
N TYR A 267 4.54 -11.27 -30.75
CA TYR A 267 4.86 -10.50 -29.55
C TYR A 267 5.82 -9.34 -29.86
N TYR A 268 6.96 -9.61 -30.48
CA TYR A 268 7.98 -8.60 -30.73
C TYR A 268 7.51 -7.51 -31.70
N LEU A 269 6.83 -7.87 -32.78
CA LEU A 269 6.41 -6.89 -33.78
C LEU A 269 5.28 -5.99 -33.27
N MET A 270 4.35 -6.51 -32.47
CA MET A 270 3.34 -5.69 -31.81
C MET A 270 3.97 -4.72 -30.81
N ASP A 271 4.90 -5.18 -29.99
CA ASP A 271 5.66 -4.32 -29.06
C ASP A 271 6.50 -3.28 -29.82
N CYS A 272 7.08 -3.64 -30.96
CA CYS A 272 7.85 -2.73 -31.81
C CYS A 272 6.97 -1.64 -32.43
N ILE A 273 5.75 -1.95 -32.89
CA ILE A 273 4.78 -0.92 -33.33
C ILE A 273 4.53 0.08 -32.20
N ILE A 274 4.23 -0.43 -31.00
CA ILE A 274 3.93 0.41 -29.85
C ILE A 274 5.14 1.29 -29.50
N GLN A 275 6.39 0.81 -29.61
CA GLN A 275 7.59 1.57 -29.26
C GLN A 275 8.02 2.58 -30.33
N VAL A 276 7.88 2.24 -31.61
CA VAL A 276 8.50 3.01 -32.70
C VAL A 276 7.63 4.17 -33.18
N PHE A 277 6.31 4.01 -33.25
CA PHE A 277 5.42 5.04 -33.79
C PHE A 277 4.98 6.05 -32.70
N PRO A 278 4.63 7.30 -33.06
CA PRO A 278 4.18 8.35 -32.14
C PRO A 278 2.85 8.04 -31.44
N ASP A 279 2.60 8.69 -30.29
CA ASP A 279 1.40 8.49 -29.47
C ASP A 279 0.11 8.96 -30.16
N GLU A 280 0.19 10.07 -30.89
CA GLU A 280 -0.89 10.61 -31.72
C GLU A 280 -1.42 9.57 -32.72
N TYR A 281 -0.51 8.81 -33.33
CA TYR A 281 -0.85 7.79 -34.32
C TYR A 281 -1.54 6.62 -33.64
N HIS A 282 -1.06 6.19 -32.47
CA HIS A 282 -1.69 5.12 -31.69
C HIS A 282 -3.10 5.50 -31.23
N LEU A 283 -3.31 6.74 -30.80
CA LEU A 283 -4.64 7.21 -30.38
C LEU A 283 -5.64 7.12 -31.53
N GLN A 284 -5.29 7.68 -32.70
CA GLN A 284 -6.18 7.74 -33.86
C GLN A 284 -6.39 6.39 -34.56
N THR A 285 -5.48 5.42 -34.38
CA THR A 285 -5.56 4.08 -34.99
C THR A 285 -5.86 2.96 -33.99
N LEU A 286 -6.29 3.31 -32.78
CA LEU A 286 -6.55 2.39 -31.68
C LEU A 286 -7.51 1.25 -32.06
N GLU A 287 -8.54 1.54 -32.84
CA GLU A 287 -9.50 0.53 -33.30
C GLU A 287 -8.86 -0.54 -34.17
N THR A 288 -8.04 -0.13 -35.15
CA THR A 288 -7.33 -1.05 -36.05
C THR A 288 -6.29 -1.88 -35.29
N LEU A 289 -5.52 -1.25 -34.40
CA LEU A 289 -4.49 -1.92 -33.60
C LEU A 289 -5.11 -2.95 -32.65
N LEU A 290 -6.13 -2.55 -31.89
CA LEU A 290 -6.82 -3.43 -30.94
C LEU A 290 -7.63 -4.54 -31.64
N GLY A 291 -8.14 -4.29 -32.84
CA GLY A 291 -8.84 -5.29 -33.66
C GLY A 291 -7.94 -6.45 -34.11
N ALA A 292 -6.61 -6.25 -34.16
CA ALA A 292 -5.66 -7.31 -34.45
C ALA A 292 -5.32 -8.20 -33.24
N CYS A 293 -5.43 -7.68 -32.00
CA CYS A 293 -5.04 -8.40 -30.79
C CYS A 293 -5.78 -9.74 -30.61
N PRO A 294 -7.11 -9.86 -30.77
CA PRO A 294 -7.82 -11.13 -30.65
C PRO A 294 -7.44 -12.18 -31.72
N GLN A 295 -6.79 -11.77 -32.82
CA GLN A 295 -6.42 -12.66 -33.93
C GLN A 295 -5.02 -13.28 -33.76
N LEU A 296 -4.27 -12.87 -32.73
CA LEU A 296 -2.95 -13.40 -32.42
C LEU A 296 -3.05 -14.80 -31.81
N GLN A 297 -1.94 -15.55 -31.83
CA GLN A 297 -1.89 -16.88 -31.20
C GLN A 297 -2.17 -16.78 -29.69
N PRO A 298 -2.92 -17.72 -29.08
CA PRO A 298 -3.22 -17.70 -27.65
C PRO A 298 -1.99 -17.74 -26.73
N THR A 299 -0.86 -18.25 -27.23
CA THR A 299 0.40 -18.33 -26.47
C THR A 299 1.15 -17.00 -26.40
N VAL A 300 0.77 -16.00 -27.21
CA VAL A 300 1.40 -14.68 -27.21
C VAL A 300 1.08 -13.95 -25.91
N ASP A 301 2.08 -13.33 -25.30
CA ASP A 301 1.95 -12.48 -24.12
C ASP A 301 1.31 -11.11 -24.48
N ILE A 302 0.04 -11.14 -24.88
CA ILE A 302 -0.76 -9.96 -25.24
C ILE A 302 -0.98 -9.06 -24.02
N LYS A 303 -1.00 -9.66 -22.82
CA LYS A 303 -1.07 -8.93 -21.55
C LYS A 303 0.01 -7.84 -21.49
N THR A 304 1.27 -8.20 -21.67
CA THR A 304 2.38 -7.24 -21.62
C THR A 304 2.29 -6.19 -22.72
N VAL A 305 1.88 -6.57 -23.93
CA VAL A 305 1.71 -5.65 -25.07
C VAL A 305 0.65 -4.59 -24.78
N LEU A 306 -0.55 -5.00 -24.34
CA LEU A 306 -1.64 -4.08 -24.03
C LEU A 306 -1.36 -3.23 -22.79
N SER A 307 -0.73 -3.79 -21.76
CA SER A 307 -0.31 -3.02 -20.58
C SER A 307 0.66 -1.90 -20.96
N ARG A 308 1.66 -2.17 -21.83
CA ARG A 308 2.59 -1.14 -22.32
C ARG A 308 1.91 -0.07 -23.18
N LEU A 309 0.94 -0.45 -24.01
CA LEU A 309 0.15 0.53 -24.77
C LEU A 309 -0.62 1.46 -23.83
N MET A 310 -1.32 0.92 -22.84
CA MET A 310 -2.09 1.71 -21.87
C MET A 310 -1.19 2.61 -21.01
N GLU A 311 -0.05 2.10 -20.54
CA GLU A 311 0.94 2.89 -19.81
C GLU A 311 1.49 4.04 -20.65
N ARG A 312 1.83 3.77 -21.92
CA ARG A 312 2.33 4.78 -22.85
C ARG A 312 1.30 5.87 -23.13
N LEU A 313 0.04 5.50 -23.39
CA LEU A 313 -1.05 6.47 -23.59
C LEU A 313 -1.38 7.27 -22.31
N SER A 314 -1.29 6.63 -21.14
CA SER A 314 -1.44 7.30 -19.84
C SER A 314 -0.34 8.35 -19.62
N ASN A 315 0.92 8.03 -19.95
CA ASN A 315 2.03 8.96 -19.86
C ASN A 315 1.91 10.12 -20.87
N TYR A 316 1.37 9.85 -22.06
CA TYR A 316 1.07 10.88 -23.05
C TYR A 316 0.01 11.87 -22.55
N ALA A 317 -1.10 11.37 -22.00
CA ALA A 317 -2.13 12.19 -21.37
C ALA A 317 -1.60 13.03 -20.19
N ALA A 318 -0.65 12.48 -19.40
CA ALA A 318 -0.01 13.21 -18.31
C ALA A 318 0.94 14.31 -18.80
N SER A 319 1.63 14.08 -19.92
CA SER A 319 2.61 15.02 -20.48
C SER A 319 1.95 16.16 -21.28
N SER A 320 0.75 15.92 -21.82
CA SER A 320 0.03 16.89 -22.66
C SER A 320 -1.45 16.89 -22.29
N PRO A 321 -1.89 17.73 -21.33
CA PRO A 321 -3.30 17.76 -20.92
C PRO A 321 -4.25 18.26 -22.03
N ASP A 322 -3.72 18.97 -23.04
CA ASP A 322 -4.49 19.50 -24.17
C ASP A 322 -5.10 18.40 -25.06
N VAL A 323 -4.57 17.17 -25.03
CA VAL A 323 -5.09 16.05 -25.81
C VAL A 323 -6.18 15.24 -25.10
N LEU A 324 -6.48 15.52 -23.82
CA LEU A 324 -7.54 14.82 -23.08
C LEU A 324 -8.92 14.85 -23.76
N PRO A 325 -9.35 15.94 -24.43
CA PRO A 325 -10.59 15.94 -25.21
C PRO A 325 -10.55 14.96 -26.39
N GLU A 326 -9.39 14.75 -27.01
CA GLU A 326 -9.23 13.80 -28.12
C GLU A 326 -9.44 12.36 -27.65
N PHE A 327 -8.97 12.00 -26.45
CA PHE A 327 -9.23 10.68 -25.85
C PHE A 327 -10.73 10.39 -25.70
N LEU A 328 -11.52 11.41 -25.36
CA LEU A 328 -12.99 11.30 -25.28
C LEU A 328 -13.62 11.18 -26.67
N GLN A 329 -13.18 11.99 -27.64
CA GLN A 329 -13.69 11.95 -29.01
C GLN A 329 -13.43 10.60 -29.69
N VAL A 330 -12.27 10.00 -29.43
CA VAL A 330 -11.88 8.70 -29.98
C VAL A 330 -12.52 7.53 -29.21
N GLU A 331 -13.16 7.79 -28.08
CA GLU A 331 -13.74 6.79 -27.17
C GLU A 331 -12.70 5.75 -26.72
N ALA A 332 -11.49 6.22 -26.35
CA ALA A 332 -10.34 5.36 -26.07
C ALA A 332 -10.65 4.30 -24.99
N PHE A 333 -11.34 4.69 -23.91
CA PHE A 333 -11.76 3.77 -22.86
C PHE A 333 -12.68 2.64 -23.38
N ALA A 334 -13.72 2.98 -24.14
CA ALA A 334 -14.67 2.00 -24.65
C ALA A 334 -14.00 1.01 -25.61
N LYS A 335 -13.10 1.50 -26.47
CA LYS A 335 -12.30 0.68 -27.39
C LYS A 335 -11.36 -0.26 -26.64
N LEU A 336 -10.62 0.24 -25.65
CA LEU A 336 -9.72 -0.58 -24.81
C LEU A 336 -10.50 -1.63 -24.01
N SER A 337 -11.60 -1.24 -23.37
CA SER A 337 -12.46 -2.14 -22.60
C SER A 337 -13.05 -3.25 -23.46
N SER A 338 -13.61 -2.91 -24.63
CA SER A 338 -14.14 -3.89 -25.59
C SER A 338 -13.05 -4.83 -26.11
N ALA A 339 -11.86 -4.31 -26.40
CA ALA A 339 -10.75 -5.11 -26.89
C ALA A 339 -10.23 -6.09 -25.84
N ILE A 340 -10.07 -5.66 -24.59
CA ILE A 340 -9.66 -6.54 -23.48
C ILE A 340 -10.69 -7.67 -23.30
N GLY A 341 -11.99 -7.35 -23.33
CA GLY A 341 -13.05 -8.36 -23.30
C GLY A 341 -12.92 -9.39 -24.42
N LYS A 342 -12.76 -8.94 -25.67
CA LYS A 342 -12.57 -9.82 -26.84
C LYS A 342 -11.29 -10.66 -26.77
N VAL A 343 -10.20 -10.11 -26.23
CA VAL A 343 -8.93 -10.83 -26.07
C VAL A 343 -9.07 -11.93 -25.02
N ILE A 344 -9.72 -11.65 -23.89
CA ILE A 344 -9.99 -12.64 -22.85
C ILE A 344 -10.89 -13.76 -23.39
N GLU A 345 -11.93 -13.43 -24.18
CA GLU A 345 -12.80 -14.42 -24.83
C GLU A 345 -12.06 -15.27 -25.89
N ALA A 346 -11.14 -14.66 -26.65
CA ALA A 346 -10.37 -15.36 -27.68
C ALA A 346 -9.28 -16.28 -27.10
N GLN A 347 -8.74 -15.96 -25.92
CA GLN A 347 -7.71 -16.76 -25.25
C GLN A 347 -8.31 -17.64 -24.15
N VAL A 348 -8.78 -18.84 -24.54
CA VAL A 348 -9.44 -19.81 -23.65
C VAL A 348 -8.56 -20.24 -22.45
N ASP A 349 -7.23 -20.32 -22.65
CA ASP A 349 -6.27 -20.76 -21.63
C ASP A 349 -5.59 -19.59 -20.88
N MET A 350 -6.10 -18.36 -20.97
CA MET A 350 -5.49 -17.22 -20.29
C MET A 350 -5.56 -17.39 -18.76
N PRO A 351 -4.42 -17.33 -18.03
CA PRO A 351 -4.43 -17.34 -16.57
C PRO A 351 -5.24 -16.17 -16.00
N ILE A 352 -5.93 -16.38 -14.88
CA ILE A 352 -6.73 -15.33 -14.22
C ILE A 352 -5.86 -14.11 -13.88
N VAL A 353 -4.62 -14.35 -13.44
CA VAL A 353 -3.60 -13.29 -13.21
C VAL A 353 -3.39 -12.42 -14.45
N GLY A 354 -3.45 -12.99 -15.65
CA GLY A 354 -3.29 -12.26 -16.90
C GLY A 354 -4.44 -11.30 -17.16
N ALA A 355 -5.66 -11.82 -17.07
CA ALA A 355 -6.88 -11.04 -17.26
C ALA A 355 -7.04 -9.93 -16.20
N VAL A 356 -6.75 -10.23 -14.92
CA VAL A 356 -6.79 -9.21 -13.85
C VAL A 356 -5.76 -8.12 -14.08
N THR A 357 -4.53 -8.43 -14.49
CA THR A 357 -3.54 -7.36 -14.78
C THR A 357 -4.01 -6.46 -15.94
N LEU A 358 -4.68 -7.00 -16.97
CA LEU A 358 -5.24 -6.16 -18.03
C LEU A 358 -6.28 -5.17 -17.48
N TYR A 359 -7.16 -5.63 -16.57
CA TYR A 359 -8.10 -4.74 -15.88
C TYR A 359 -7.42 -3.75 -14.94
N VAL A 360 -6.34 -4.13 -14.25
CA VAL A 360 -5.52 -3.20 -13.45
C VAL A 360 -4.94 -2.12 -14.34
N SER A 361 -4.31 -2.48 -15.47
CA SER A 361 -3.75 -1.51 -16.41
C SER A 361 -4.84 -0.59 -17.00
N LEU A 362 -6.03 -1.13 -17.31
CA LEU A 362 -7.17 -0.34 -17.78
C LEU A 362 -7.69 0.62 -16.71
N LEU A 363 -7.76 0.17 -15.46
CA LEU A 363 -8.18 1.00 -14.32
C LEU A 363 -7.16 2.12 -14.08
N THR A 364 -5.87 1.81 -14.05
CA THR A 364 -4.81 2.82 -13.91
C THR A 364 -4.87 3.84 -15.03
N PHE A 365 -5.05 3.41 -16.28
CA PHE A 365 -5.27 4.31 -17.42
C PHE A 365 -6.49 5.21 -17.20
N THR A 366 -7.63 4.64 -16.79
CA THR A 366 -8.88 5.37 -16.55
C THR A 366 -8.71 6.43 -15.46
N LEU A 367 -8.06 6.08 -14.34
CA LEU A 367 -7.80 6.98 -13.22
C LEU A 367 -6.85 8.13 -13.58
N HIS A 368 -5.97 7.95 -14.57
CA HIS A 368 -5.07 9.00 -15.04
C HIS A 368 -5.72 9.90 -16.10
N VAL A 369 -6.40 9.32 -17.09
CA VAL A 369 -6.95 10.05 -18.24
C VAL A 369 -8.33 10.65 -17.95
N HIS A 370 -9.16 9.95 -17.16
CA HIS A 370 -10.53 10.36 -16.84
C HIS A 370 -10.83 10.27 -15.34
N PRO A 371 -10.16 11.10 -14.49
CA PRO A 371 -10.34 11.04 -13.05
C PRO A 371 -11.77 11.38 -12.60
N GLU A 372 -12.53 12.19 -13.34
CA GLU A 372 -13.89 12.56 -12.92
C GLU A 372 -14.97 11.52 -13.25
N ARG A 373 -14.63 10.50 -14.06
CA ARG A 373 -15.59 9.52 -14.60
C ARG A 373 -15.63 8.25 -13.77
N LEU A 374 -16.33 8.31 -12.64
CA LEU A 374 -16.54 7.15 -11.74
C LEU A 374 -17.30 6.00 -12.43
N ASP A 375 -18.12 6.30 -13.45
CA ASP A 375 -18.83 5.30 -14.24
C ASP A 375 -17.88 4.37 -15.01
N TYR A 376 -16.74 4.88 -15.49
CA TYR A 376 -15.73 4.05 -16.15
C TYR A 376 -14.99 3.16 -15.15
N VAL A 377 -14.67 3.69 -13.97
CA VAL A 377 -14.07 2.91 -12.87
C VAL A 377 -15.00 1.76 -12.46
N ASP A 378 -16.29 2.04 -12.26
CA ASP A 378 -17.27 1.02 -11.88
C ASP A 378 -17.49 -0.02 -12.98
N GLN A 379 -17.42 0.36 -14.26
CA GLN A 379 -17.47 -0.58 -15.38
C GLN A 379 -16.28 -1.55 -15.40
N VAL A 380 -15.05 -1.09 -15.10
CA VAL A 380 -13.87 -1.96 -15.03
C VAL A 380 -13.99 -2.95 -13.86
N LEU A 381 -14.43 -2.46 -12.69
CA LEU A 381 -14.69 -3.34 -11.54
C LEU A 381 -15.79 -4.36 -11.87
N GLY A 382 -16.89 -3.94 -12.49
CA GLY A 382 -17.97 -4.83 -12.93
C GLY A 382 -17.52 -5.87 -13.96
N ALA A 383 -16.62 -5.52 -14.87
CA ALA A 383 -16.01 -6.48 -15.81
C ALA A 383 -15.12 -7.50 -15.07
N CYS A 384 -14.39 -7.07 -14.05
CA CYS A 384 -13.61 -7.96 -13.18
C CYS A 384 -14.53 -8.92 -12.39
N VAL A 385 -15.63 -8.44 -11.82
CA VAL A 385 -16.63 -9.30 -11.15
C VAL A 385 -17.16 -10.37 -12.10
N LYS A 386 -17.53 -10.02 -13.34
CA LYS A 386 -18.01 -11.00 -14.34
C LYS A 386 -16.97 -12.08 -14.66
N LEU A 387 -15.68 -11.75 -14.65
CA LEU A 387 -14.59 -12.69 -14.88
C LEU A 387 -14.43 -13.68 -13.70
N LEU A 388 -14.61 -13.18 -12.48
CA LEU A 388 -14.43 -13.92 -11.23
C LEU A 388 -15.68 -14.73 -10.84
N PHE A 389 -16.86 -14.29 -11.29
CA PHE A 389 -18.13 -14.94 -10.99
C PHE A 389 -18.16 -16.39 -11.52
N GLY A 390 -18.38 -17.35 -10.62
CA GLY A 390 -18.44 -18.78 -10.94
C GLY A 390 -17.08 -19.52 -10.95
N LYS A 391 -15.97 -18.84 -10.63
CA LYS A 391 -14.66 -19.47 -10.38
C LYS A 391 -14.46 -19.70 -8.86
N PRO A 392 -13.67 -20.72 -8.45
CA PRO A 392 -13.35 -20.91 -7.03
C PRO A 392 -12.63 -19.67 -6.46
N LYS A 393 -12.82 -19.42 -5.16
CA LYS A 393 -12.09 -18.36 -4.43
C LYS A 393 -10.59 -18.47 -4.73
N LEU A 394 -9.97 -17.33 -5.02
CA LEU A 394 -8.62 -17.28 -5.57
C LEU A 394 -7.57 -17.57 -4.50
N ASN A 395 -6.96 -18.75 -4.55
CA ASN A 395 -5.83 -19.10 -3.66
C ASN A 395 -4.45 -18.87 -4.32
N GLU A 396 -4.41 -18.36 -5.55
CA GLU A 396 -3.15 -18.07 -6.25
C GLU A 396 -2.57 -16.73 -5.79
N GLY A 397 -1.48 -16.76 -4.99
CA GLY A 397 -0.84 -15.58 -4.41
C GLY A 397 -0.34 -14.50 -5.39
N ARG A 398 -0.32 -14.77 -6.70
CA ARG A 398 -0.05 -13.73 -7.73
C ARG A 398 -1.32 -13.05 -8.23
N ALA A 399 -2.46 -13.75 -8.26
CA ALA A 399 -3.74 -13.18 -8.65
C ALA A 399 -4.26 -12.25 -7.54
N THR A 400 -4.15 -12.68 -6.28
CA THR A 400 -4.57 -11.91 -5.11
C THR A 400 -3.85 -10.56 -5.05
N LYS A 401 -2.51 -10.54 -5.22
CA LYS A 401 -1.73 -9.29 -5.31
C LYS A 401 -2.21 -8.33 -6.40
N GLN A 402 -2.64 -8.86 -7.55
CA GLN A 402 -3.16 -8.02 -8.63
C GLN A 402 -4.55 -7.47 -8.33
N ILE A 403 -5.40 -8.21 -7.62
CA ILE A 403 -6.71 -7.70 -7.19
C ILE A 403 -6.55 -6.66 -6.07
N VAL A 404 -5.62 -6.88 -5.14
CA VAL A 404 -5.27 -5.86 -4.14
C VAL A 404 -4.81 -4.59 -4.86
N ALA A 405 -3.93 -4.69 -5.87
CA ALA A 405 -3.54 -3.54 -6.68
C ALA A 405 -4.72 -2.87 -7.41
N LEU A 406 -5.68 -3.66 -7.92
CA LEU A 406 -6.90 -3.15 -8.55
C LEU A 406 -7.74 -2.32 -7.58
N LEU A 407 -7.94 -2.81 -6.35
CA LEU A 407 -8.77 -2.14 -5.34
C LEU A 407 -8.04 -0.98 -4.66
N SER A 408 -6.71 -1.04 -4.53
CA SER A 408 -5.91 0.06 -3.97
C SER A 408 -5.81 1.27 -4.92
N ALA A 409 -5.81 1.06 -6.23
CA ALA A 409 -5.60 2.15 -7.20
C ALA A 409 -6.62 3.31 -7.09
N PRO A 410 -7.94 3.07 -6.94
CA PRO A 410 -8.91 4.14 -6.67
C PRO A 410 -8.66 4.85 -5.33
N LEU A 411 -8.29 4.09 -4.28
CA LEU A 411 -8.05 4.63 -2.94
C LEU A 411 -6.85 5.60 -2.93
N GLU A 412 -5.80 5.27 -3.68
CA GLU A 412 -4.62 6.13 -3.82
C GLU A 412 -4.90 7.40 -4.63
N LYS A 413 -5.80 7.34 -5.61
CA LYS A 413 -6.04 8.47 -6.53
C LYS A 413 -6.99 9.52 -5.98
N TYR A 414 -8.10 9.10 -5.38
CA TYR A 414 -9.18 10.03 -5.01
C TYR A 414 -8.95 10.76 -3.69
N ASN A 415 -8.03 10.29 -2.84
CA ASN A 415 -7.78 10.76 -1.46
C ASN A 415 -9.00 10.70 -0.52
N ASP A 416 -10.23 10.72 -1.05
CA ASP A 416 -11.49 10.56 -0.36
C ASP A 416 -12.07 9.16 -0.58
N ILE A 417 -12.12 8.38 0.50
CA ILE A 417 -12.65 7.01 0.47
C ILE A 417 -14.14 6.98 0.19
N VAL A 418 -14.88 8.05 0.48
CA VAL A 418 -16.31 8.12 0.23
C VAL A 418 -16.61 7.91 -1.25
N THR A 419 -15.80 8.47 -2.15
CA THR A 419 -15.94 8.25 -3.60
C THR A 419 -15.76 6.78 -3.99
N ALA A 420 -14.82 6.07 -3.36
CA ALA A 420 -14.62 4.65 -3.60
C ALA A 420 -15.75 3.79 -3.00
N LEU A 421 -16.29 4.17 -1.83
CA LEU A 421 -17.43 3.52 -1.19
C LEU A 421 -18.74 3.67 -1.99
N THR A 422 -18.88 4.73 -2.80
CA THR A 422 -20.04 4.90 -3.68
C THR A 422 -20.05 3.97 -4.90
N LEU A 423 -18.93 3.28 -5.19
CA LEU A 423 -18.82 2.39 -6.34
C LEU A 423 -19.59 1.08 -6.12
N SER A 424 -20.61 0.84 -6.94
CA SER A 424 -21.54 -0.28 -6.76
C SER A 424 -20.89 -1.67 -6.87
N ASN A 425 -19.84 -1.80 -7.70
CA ASN A 425 -19.16 -3.07 -7.91
C ASN A 425 -17.94 -3.27 -7.02
N TYR A 426 -17.52 -2.27 -6.24
CA TYR A 426 -16.37 -2.40 -5.33
C TYR A 426 -16.60 -3.46 -4.25
N PRO A 427 -17.73 -3.47 -3.50
CA PRO A 427 -18.02 -4.53 -2.53
C PRO A 427 -18.12 -5.92 -3.17
N ARG A 428 -18.65 -6.00 -4.40
CA ARG A 428 -18.81 -7.28 -5.12
C ARG A 428 -17.47 -7.92 -5.50
N VAL A 429 -16.43 -7.12 -5.73
CA VAL A 429 -15.08 -7.66 -5.95
C VAL A 429 -14.51 -8.21 -4.63
N MET A 430 -14.76 -7.53 -3.52
CA MET A 430 -14.37 -7.96 -2.17
C MET A 430 -15.00 -9.31 -1.80
N ASP A 431 -16.29 -9.52 -2.15
CA ASP A 431 -17.00 -10.80 -1.93
C ASP A 431 -16.36 -11.99 -2.66
N CYS A 432 -15.62 -11.74 -3.75
CA CYS A 432 -14.96 -12.79 -4.54
C CYS A 432 -13.61 -13.21 -3.96
N LEU A 433 -13.09 -12.49 -2.95
CA LEU A 433 -11.78 -12.76 -2.35
C LEU A 433 -11.84 -13.89 -1.32
N ASP A 434 -10.68 -14.51 -1.11
CA ASP A 434 -10.42 -15.35 0.05
C ASP A 434 -10.28 -14.49 1.32
N ASP A 435 -10.40 -15.15 2.47
CA ASP A 435 -10.56 -14.45 3.73
C ASP A 435 -9.25 -13.76 4.18
N GLU A 436 -8.09 -14.33 3.83
CA GLU A 436 -6.77 -13.73 4.08
C GLU A 436 -6.58 -12.45 3.25
N THR A 437 -6.87 -12.50 1.94
CA THR A 437 -6.80 -11.31 1.09
C THR A 437 -7.83 -10.24 1.50
N ASN A 438 -9.01 -10.64 1.98
CA ASN A 438 -10.01 -9.71 2.51
C ASN A 438 -9.50 -8.94 3.72
N LYS A 439 -8.80 -9.61 4.66
CA LYS A 439 -8.16 -8.95 5.80
C LYS A 439 -7.10 -7.94 5.36
N VAL A 440 -6.23 -8.33 4.43
CA VAL A 440 -5.20 -7.43 3.89
C VAL A 440 -5.83 -6.19 3.26
N MET A 441 -6.87 -6.36 2.44
CA MET A 441 -7.51 -5.24 1.76
C MET A 441 -8.27 -4.33 2.74
N ALA A 442 -8.93 -4.91 3.75
CA ALA A 442 -9.58 -4.16 4.81
C ALA A 442 -8.58 -3.31 5.61
N MET A 443 -7.37 -3.83 5.89
CA MET A 443 -6.30 -3.06 6.51
C MET A 443 -5.80 -1.92 5.61
N VAL A 444 -5.70 -2.14 4.29
CA VAL A 444 -5.34 -1.08 3.33
C VAL A 444 -6.40 0.04 3.31
N ILE A 445 -7.69 -0.31 3.38
CA ILE A 445 -8.79 0.67 3.50
C ILE A 445 -8.59 1.51 4.76
N ILE A 446 -8.42 0.88 5.93
CA ILE A 446 -8.22 1.60 7.20
C ILE A 446 -7.00 2.53 7.12
N GLN A 447 -5.86 2.03 6.63
CA GLN A 447 -4.64 2.83 6.50
C GLN A 447 -4.82 4.03 5.56
N SER A 448 -5.60 3.87 4.48
CA SER A 448 -5.93 4.97 3.56
C SER A 448 -6.75 6.07 4.26
N ILE A 449 -7.77 5.68 5.04
CA ILE A 449 -8.59 6.61 5.83
C ILE A 449 -7.73 7.39 6.81
N MET A 450 -6.86 6.67 7.55
CA MET A 450 -5.95 7.28 8.53
C MET A 450 -4.96 8.24 7.88
N LYS A 451 -4.37 7.86 6.74
CA LYS A 451 -3.35 8.66 6.05
C LYS A 451 -3.92 9.98 5.52
N ASN A 452 -5.16 9.95 5.02
CA ASN A 452 -5.80 11.10 4.39
C ASN A 452 -6.66 11.93 5.37
N ASN A 453 -6.80 11.50 6.63
CA ASN A 453 -7.69 12.09 7.63
C ASN A 453 -9.13 12.29 7.11
N THR A 454 -9.64 11.35 6.31
CA THR A 454 -11.01 11.43 5.76
C THR A 454 -12.02 11.11 6.86
N CYS A 455 -12.92 12.05 7.15
CA CYS A 455 -14.01 11.83 8.10
C CYS A 455 -15.18 11.15 7.38
N ILE A 456 -15.75 10.11 7.99
CA ILE A 456 -16.95 9.44 7.49
C ILE A 456 -18.13 9.93 8.32
N SER A 457 -19.09 10.54 7.65
CA SER A 457 -20.09 11.38 8.33
C SER A 457 -21.52 10.82 8.28
N THR A 458 -21.83 9.88 7.37
CA THR A 458 -23.22 9.38 7.22
C THR A 458 -23.36 7.92 7.60
N ALA A 459 -24.50 7.54 8.18
CA ALA A 459 -24.77 6.16 8.61
C ALA A 459 -24.67 5.15 7.45
N ASP A 460 -25.18 5.50 6.25
CA ASP A 460 -25.14 4.63 5.07
C ASP A 460 -23.69 4.31 4.64
N GLN A 461 -22.79 5.31 4.70
CA GLN A 461 -21.36 5.10 4.37
C GLN A 461 -20.68 4.21 5.40
N ILE A 462 -21.07 4.31 6.67
CA ILE A 462 -20.55 3.48 7.75
C ILE A 462 -21.02 2.04 7.57
N GLU A 463 -22.29 1.82 7.24
CA GLU A 463 -22.81 0.48 6.97
C GLU A 463 -22.04 -0.22 5.84
N VAL A 464 -21.83 0.47 4.72
CA VAL A 464 -21.04 -0.06 3.59
C VAL A 464 -19.60 -0.33 4.01
N LEU A 465 -18.97 0.58 4.77
CA LEU A 465 -17.61 0.40 5.24
C LEU A 465 -17.47 -0.82 6.16
N PHE A 466 -18.36 -0.98 7.13
CA PHE A 466 -18.28 -2.09 8.08
C PHE A 466 -18.63 -3.44 7.45
N GLU A 467 -19.48 -3.48 6.41
CA GLU A 467 -19.64 -4.68 5.59
C GLU A 467 -18.32 -5.05 4.87
N LEU A 468 -17.52 -4.08 4.41
CA LEU A 468 -16.19 -4.34 3.84
C LEU A 468 -15.17 -4.80 4.90
N LEU A 469 -15.30 -4.33 6.14
CA LEU A 469 -14.39 -4.66 7.25
C LEU A 469 -14.78 -5.93 8.02
N LYS A 470 -15.93 -6.54 7.67
CA LYS A 470 -16.47 -7.73 8.32
C LYS A 470 -15.48 -8.89 8.44
N GLY A 471 -14.57 -9.03 7.48
CA GLY A 471 -13.51 -10.05 7.50
C GLY A 471 -12.41 -9.82 8.55
N LEU A 472 -12.22 -8.60 9.04
CA LEU A 472 -11.34 -8.29 10.18
C LEU A 472 -12.02 -8.51 11.52
N ILE A 473 -13.34 -8.29 11.57
CA ILE A 473 -14.12 -8.28 12.82
C ILE A 473 -14.60 -9.70 13.16
N LYS A 474 -15.04 -10.47 12.16
CA LYS A 474 -15.37 -11.88 12.33
C LYS A 474 -14.11 -12.73 12.32
N GLY A 475 -13.69 -13.23 13.50
CA GLY A 475 -12.85 -14.42 13.55
C GLY A 475 -13.57 -15.53 12.80
N LEU A 476 -13.01 -15.94 11.66
CA LEU A 476 -13.70 -16.77 10.67
C LEU A 476 -14.31 -18.02 11.30
N ASP A 477 -15.59 -18.25 10.99
CA ASP A 477 -16.29 -19.49 11.31
C ASP A 477 -15.55 -20.68 10.65
N GLY A 478 -14.74 -21.39 11.43
CA GLY A 478 -14.26 -22.73 11.10
C GLY A 478 -12.74 -22.92 10.94
N THR A 479 -11.90 -21.90 11.02
CA THR A 479 -10.44 -22.11 11.19
C THR A 479 -10.17 -22.56 12.62
N ALA A 480 -9.50 -23.71 12.77
CA ALA A 480 -9.11 -24.24 14.07
C ALA A 480 -8.34 -23.17 14.85
N ALA A 481 -8.68 -23.02 16.13
CA ALA A 481 -8.16 -22.01 17.04
C ALA A 481 -6.63 -22.04 17.29
N ASP A 482 -5.90 -22.94 16.62
CA ASP A 482 -4.48 -23.21 16.84
C ASP A 482 -3.55 -22.51 15.82
N GLU A 483 -4.07 -21.79 14.80
CA GLU A 483 -3.25 -21.18 13.73
C GLU A 483 -3.33 -19.64 13.61
N LEU A 484 -4.11 -18.94 14.43
CA LEU A 484 -4.17 -17.47 14.40
C LEU A 484 -3.09 -16.87 15.31
N ASP A 485 -2.21 -16.05 14.74
CA ASP A 485 -1.24 -15.27 15.52
C ASP A 485 -1.99 -14.22 16.36
N GLU A 486 -1.90 -14.35 17.68
CA GLU A 486 -2.57 -13.46 18.63
C GLU A 486 -2.03 -12.02 18.54
N GLU A 487 -0.78 -11.83 18.11
CA GLU A 487 -0.20 -10.50 17.90
C GLU A 487 -0.82 -9.83 16.66
N ASP A 488 -0.94 -10.54 15.54
CA ASP A 488 -1.53 -10.03 14.30
C ASP A 488 -3.00 -9.64 14.49
N PHE A 489 -3.79 -10.48 15.17
CA PHE A 489 -5.19 -10.15 15.45
C PHE A 489 -5.31 -8.91 16.35
N SER A 490 -4.42 -8.75 17.33
CA SER A 490 -4.38 -7.55 18.16
C SER A 490 -4.09 -6.29 17.35
N GLU A 491 -3.16 -6.33 16.39
CA GLU A 491 -2.86 -5.22 15.48
C GLU A 491 -4.05 -4.87 14.55
N GLU A 492 -4.74 -5.88 14.03
CA GLU A 492 -5.97 -5.73 13.25
C GLU A 492 -7.04 -4.97 14.05
N GLN A 493 -7.35 -5.44 15.27
CA GLN A 493 -8.35 -4.82 16.13
C GLN A 493 -7.97 -3.40 16.58
N ASN A 494 -6.68 -3.15 16.86
CA ASN A 494 -6.19 -1.81 17.16
C ASN A 494 -6.38 -0.84 15.99
N SER A 495 -6.32 -1.34 14.75
CA SER A 495 -6.52 -0.52 13.56
C SER A 495 -8.01 -0.17 13.36
N VAL A 496 -8.91 -1.13 13.63
CA VAL A 496 -10.37 -0.88 13.68
C VAL A 496 -10.72 0.13 14.77
N ALA A 497 -10.07 0.06 15.95
CA ALA A 497 -10.28 1.03 17.02
C ALA A 497 -9.91 2.46 16.58
N ARG A 498 -8.79 2.62 15.88
CA ARG A 498 -8.37 3.94 15.33
C ARG A 498 -9.35 4.47 14.29
N LEU A 499 -10.00 3.60 13.52
CA LEU A 499 -11.03 3.98 12.55
C LEU A 499 -12.19 4.74 13.19
N ILE A 500 -12.58 4.39 14.42
CA ILE A 500 -13.73 5.00 15.09
C ILE A 500 -13.48 6.49 15.35
N HIS A 501 -12.24 6.90 15.60
CA HIS A 501 -11.91 8.32 15.74
C HIS A 501 -12.14 9.14 14.46
N MET A 502 -12.26 8.49 13.30
CA MET A 502 -12.54 9.11 12.01
C MET A 502 -14.04 9.11 11.66
N LEU A 503 -14.88 8.48 12.49
CA LEU A 503 -16.33 8.57 12.38
C LEU A 503 -16.77 9.86 13.06
N TYR A 504 -17.02 10.90 12.27
CA TYR A 504 -17.38 12.21 12.78
C TYR A 504 -18.32 12.94 11.84
N ASN A 505 -19.37 13.50 12.41
CA ASN A 505 -20.26 14.45 11.74
C ASN A 505 -20.38 15.73 12.59
N ASP A 506 -20.45 16.87 11.91
CA ASP A 506 -20.69 18.15 12.55
C ASP A 506 -22.14 18.30 13.02
N ASP A 507 -23.07 17.63 12.35
CA ASP A 507 -24.46 17.56 12.77
C ASP A 507 -24.65 16.58 13.95
N SER A 508 -25.35 17.07 14.98
CA SER A 508 -25.51 16.33 16.22
C SER A 508 -26.48 15.15 16.08
N GLU A 509 -27.45 15.25 15.17
CA GLU A 509 -28.41 14.18 14.93
C GLU A 509 -27.81 13.04 14.11
N GLU A 510 -27.09 13.36 13.03
CA GLU A 510 -26.36 12.34 12.27
C GLU A 510 -25.29 11.65 13.13
N MET A 511 -24.55 12.39 13.97
CA MET A 511 -23.60 11.77 14.90
C MET A 511 -24.27 10.83 15.91
N LEU A 512 -25.48 11.15 16.35
CA LEU A 512 -26.29 10.29 17.22
C LEU A 512 -26.75 9.02 16.48
N LYS A 513 -27.21 9.14 15.22
CA LYS A 513 -27.56 7.98 14.37
C LYS A 513 -26.37 7.06 14.14
N VAL A 514 -25.19 7.63 13.85
CA VAL A 514 -23.93 6.89 13.73
C VAL A 514 -23.63 6.12 15.02
N SER A 515 -23.80 6.77 16.17
CA SER A 515 -23.57 6.15 17.48
C SER A 515 -24.55 5.01 17.78
N TYR A 516 -25.83 5.17 17.44
CA TYR A 516 -26.84 4.11 17.57
C TYR A 516 -26.57 2.93 16.65
N TRP A 517 -26.24 3.20 15.37
CA TRP A 517 -25.90 2.17 14.40
C TRP A 517 -24.71 1.33 14.89
N PHE A 518 -23.67 2.00 15.39
CA PHE A 518 -22.48 1.34 15.90
C PHE A 518 -22.76 0.49 17.15
N ARG A 519 -23.62 0.97 18.06
CA ARG A 519 -24.11 0.18 19.20
C ARG A 519 -24.83 -1.09 18.73
N ASP A 520 -25.78 -0.95 17.80
CA ASP A 520 -26.57 -2.09 17.30
C ASP A 520 -25.68 -3.11 16.58
N TYR A 521 -24.68 -2.64 15.83
CA TYR A 521 -23.68 -3.48 15.19
C TYR A 521 -22.91 -4.33 16.23
N LEU A 522 -22.41 -3.70 17.30
CA LEU A 522 -21.69 -4.39 18.38
C LEU A 522 -22.58 -5.42 19.11
N HIS A 523 -23.82 -5.06 19.43
CA HIS A 523 -24.77 -5.98 20.08
C HIS A 523 -25.14 -7.19 19.21
N CYS A 524 -25.33 -6.98 17.90
CA CYS A 524 -25.60 -8.07 16.98
C CYS A 524 -24.43 -9.05 16.89
N GLU A 525 -23.18 -8.58 17.00
CA GLU A 525 -22.00 -9.45 17.05
C GLU A 525 -21.83 -10.17 18.39
N GLU A 526 -22.10 -9.50 19.52
CA GLU A 526 -22.08 -10.13 20.86
C GLU A 526 -23.03 -11.34 20.93
N ALA A 527 -24.21 -11.23 20.31
CA ALA A 527 -25.20 -12.31 20.25
C ALA A 527 -24.79 -13.49 19.35
N TYR A 528 -23.93 -13.27 18.34
CA TYR A 528 -23.56 -14.28 17.34
C TYR A 528 -22.23 -14.97 17.64
N ASN A 529 -21.23 -14.26 18.16
CA ASN A 529 -19.85 -14.74 18.23
C ASN A 529 -19.47 -15.36 19.59
N GLY A 530 -20.24 -15.08 20.65
CA GLY A 530 -19.88 -15.45 22.03
C GLY A 530 -18.53 -14.83 22.45
N TRP A 531 -18.18 -14.93 23.73
CA TRP A 531 -16.92 -14.43 24.30
C TRP A 531 -15.68 -15.11 23.68
N ARG A 532 -15.30 -14.74 22.45
CA ARG A 532 -14.06 -15.19 21.78
C ARG A 532 -12.91 -14.19 21.94
N ALA A 533 -13.15 -13.01 22.50
CA ALA A 533 -12.11 -12.05 22.86
C ALA A 533 -11.51 -12.38 24.24
N ASN A 534 -10.84 -13.53 24.36
CA ASN A 534 -10.01 -13.83 25.53
C ASN A 534 -8.64 -13.16 25.39
N ALA A 535 -8.13 -12.65 26.51
CA ALA A 535 -6.72 -12.44 26.86
C ALA A 535 -5.87 -11.69 25.80
N ILE A 536 -5.26 -10.55 26.14
CA ILE A 536 -4.35 -9.77 25.27
C ILE A 536 -4.10 -8.30 25.74
N THR A 537 -3.19 -7.91 26.66
CA THR A 537 -3.04 -6.53 27.20
C THR A 537 -1.80 -5.82 26.66
N PHE A 538 -1.98 -4.57 26.25
CA PHE A 538 -0.86 -3.66 26.05
C PHE A 538 -1.15 -2.21 26.48
N TYR A 539 -0.02 -1.54 26.70
CA TYR A 539 0.23 -0.28 27.36
C TYR A 539 -0.49 0.95 26.81
N SER A 540 -0.83 1.82 27.75
CA SER A 540 -1.16 3.22 27.53
C SER A 540 -0.11 3.93 26.65
N SER A 541 -0.53 4.34 25.46
CA SER A 541 0.04 5.49 24.76
C SER A 541 -1.07 6.45 24.36
N SER A 542 -1.86 6.87 25.36
CA SER A 542 -2.58 8.15 25.35
C SER A 542 -1.96 9.05 26.42
N SER A 543 -0.75 9.52 26.12
CA SER A 543 0.03 10.45 26.93
C SER A 543 -0.42 11.90 26.78
N HIS A 544 -1.68 12.16 26.42
CA HIS A 544 -2.23 13.50 26.36
C HIS A 544 -3.70 13.48 26.83
N ILE A 545 -3.88 13.89 28.11
CA ILE A 545 -5.08 14.42 28.80
C ILE A 545 -5.14 13.94 30.28
N LEU A 546 -4.00 13.64 30.91
CA LEU A 546 -3.87 13.69 32.37
C LEU A 546 -2.65 14.53 32.73
N CYS A 547 -2.79 15.84 32.61
CA CYS A 547 -1.87 16.77 33.24
C CYS A 547 -2.62 17.64 34.25
N THR A 548 -3.04 17.04 35.36
CA THR A 548 -2.99 17.72 36.66
C THR A 548 -2.77 16.70 37.76
N GLN A 549 -1.55 16.72 38.29
CA GLN A 549 -1.08 16.19 39.57
C GLN A 549 -0.80 14.69 39.65
N GLY A 550 0.49 14.40 39.68
CA GLY A 550 1.05 13.05 39.64
C GLY A 550 0.89 12.28 40.93
N THR A 551 0.65 10.98 40.74
CA THR A 551 1.23 9.89 41.52
C THR A 551 1.42 8.72 40.57
N PHE A 552 2.68 8.33 40.36
CA PHE A 552 3.07 7.11 39.67
C PHE A 552 2.70 5.90 40.54
N LEU A 553 2.03 4.91 39.97
CA LEU A 553 1.98 3.55 40.51
C LEU A 553 2.34 2.57 39.38
N PRO A 554 3.38 1.73 39.55
CA PRO A 554 3.74 0.72 38.58
C PRO A 554 2.87 -0.51 38.78
N PHE A 555 2.18 -0.96 37.72
CA PHE A 555 1.63 -2.31 37.67
C PHE A 555 2.02 -2.95 36.34
N ALA A 556 2.99 -3.85 36.44
CA ALA A 556 3.21 -4.93 35.49
C ALA A 556 2.21 -6.05 35.80
N ASP A 557 1.94 -6.86 34.78
CA ASP A 557 1.14 -8.09 34.79
C ASP A 557 -0.39 -7.89 34.74
N ALA A 558 -0.96 -7.97 33.53
CA ALA A 558 -2.20 -8.73 33.27
C ALA A 558 -2.63 -8.60 31.82
N VAL A 559 -2.18 -9.57 31.04
CA VAL A 559 -2.39 -9.96 29.64
C VAL A 559 -3.81 -9.97 29.01
N GLY A 560 -4.80 -9.12 29.34
CA GLY A 560 -5.81 -8.41 28.49
C GLY A 560 -7.14 -8.87 27.87
N LEU A 561 -7.75 -7.85 27.24
CA LEU A 561 -9.20 -7.66 27.21
C LEU A 561 -9.58 -6.48 26.28
N ILE A 562 -8.73 -6.04 25.34
CA ILE A 562 -8.76 -4.64 24.87
C ILE A 562 -9.57 -4.38 23.57
N SER A 563 -9.95 -5.38 22.78
CA SER A 563 -10.53 -5.12 21.44
C SER A 563 -11.94 -4.50 21.45
N SER A 564 -12.94 -5.14 22.05
CA SER A 564 -14.30 -4.55 22.18
C SER A 564 -14.30 -3.32 23.11
N LEU A 565 -13.44 -3.35 24.13
CA LEU A 565 -13.31 -2.29 25.14
C LEU A 565 -12.77 -0.97 24.56
N SER A 566 -11.91 -1.02 23.53
CA SER A 566 -11.43 0.17 22.82
C SER A 566 -12.54 0.85 22.01
N MET A 567 -13.45 0.06 21.42
CA MET A 567 -14.60 0.57 20.66
C MET A 567 -15.60 1.28 21.57
N TYR A 568 -15.87 0.71 22.75
CA TYR A 568 -16.73 1.33 23.76
C TYR A 568 -16.12 2.60 24.39
N ALA A 569 -14.80 2.62 24.63
CA ALA A 569 -14.11 3.82 25.09
C ALA A 569 -14.08 4.93 24.00
N CYS A 570 -13.98 4.56 22.72
CA CYS A 570 -14.10 5.51 21.62
C CYS A 570 -15.52 6.06 21.47
N LEU A 571 -16.55 5.21 21.65
CA LEU A 571 -17.95 5.63 21.69
C LEU A 571 -18.20 6.60 22.85
N GLU A 572 -17.61 6.35 24.02
CA GLU A 572 -17.64 7.28 25.15
C GLU A 572 -16.99 8.63 24.79
N GLN A 573 -15.82 8.61 24.16
CA GLN A 573 -15.11 9.83 23.76
C GLN A 573 -15.88 10.63 22.72
N ALA A 574 -16.51 9.96 21.76
CA ALA A 574 -17.41 10.54 20.77
C ALA A 574 -18.65 11.17 21.44
N CYS A 575 -19.27 10.45 22.38
CA CYS A 575 -20.41 10.95 23.15
C CYS A 575 -20.02 12.15 24.04
N GLN A 576 -18.82 12.15 24.65
CA GLN A 576 -18.32 13.29 25.43
C GLN A 576 -18.06 14.52 24.54
N ILE A 577 -17.52 14.33 23.33
CA ILE A 577 -17.35 15.40 22.34
C ILE A 577 -18.71 15.96 21.92
N LEU A 578 -19.68 15.08 21.67
CA LEU A 578 -21.05 15.45 21.30
C LEU A 578 -21.74 16.24 22.42
N VAL A 579 -21.57 15.79 23.67
CA VAL A 579 -22.08 16.47 24.86
C VAL A 579 -21.46 17.87 25.03
N ARG A 580 -20.14 18.02 24.86
CA ARG A 580 -19.47 19.34 24.88
C ARG A 580 -19.93 20.26 23.75
N LYS A 581 -20.24 19.71 22.57
CA LYS A 581 -20.79 20.46 21.44
C LYS A 581 -22.21 20.96 21.70
N LEU A 582 -23.08 20.11 22.26
CA LEU A 582 -24.45 20.50 22.61
C LEU A 582 -24.49 21.63 23.63
N GLN A 583 -23.56 21.66 24.59
CA GLN A 583 -23.40 22.78 25.53
C GLN A 583 -22.91 24.08 24.85
N ALA A 584 -22.07 23.97 23.81
CA ALA A 584 -21.60 25.14 23.06
C ALA A 584 -22.68 25.72 22.13
N GLN A 585 -23.69 24.93 21.77
CA GLN A 585 -24.79 25.31 20.87
C GLN A 585 -26.05 25.84 21.59
N ASP A 586 -26.09 25.85 22.93
CA ASP A 586 -27.19 26.41 23.75
C ASP A 586 -27.46 27.93 23.54
N GLY A 587 -26.81 28.54 22.54
CA GLY A 587 -27.03 29.91 22.10
C GLY A 587 -27.95 30.10 20.89
N ASN A 588 -28.34 29.08 20.11
CA ASN A 588 -29.28 29.25 18.98
C ASN A 588 -29.69 27.92 18.33
N VAL A 589 -30.93 27.43 18.52
CA VAL A 589 -31.67 26.72 17.46
C VAL A 589 -33.18 26.99 17.58
N VAL A 590 -33.76 27.49 16.49
CA VAL A 590 -35.19 27.45 16.16
C VAL A 590 -35.35 26.37 15.08
N GLY A 591 -36.09 25.29 15.37
CA GLY A 591 -36.40 24.20 14.44
C GLY A 591 -37.33 23.16 15.09
N GLU A 592 -38.28 22.60 14.32
CA GLU A 592 -39.46 21.84 14.78
C GLU A 592 -39.30 20.30 14.89
N GLU A 593 -38.08 19.75 14.98
CA GLU A 593 -37.85 18.33 15.36
C GLU A 593 -37.16 18.27 16.72
N GLU A 594 -37.55 17.34 17.61
CA GLU A 594 -37.04 17.25 18.99
C GLU A 594 -35.50 17.10 19.00
N PRO A 595 -34.72 18.11 19.45
CA PRO A 595 -33.28 18.07 19.32
C PRO A 595 -32.66 16.94 20.14
N ALA A 596 -31.51 16.43 19.68
CA ALA A 596 -30.67 15.49 20.44
C ALA A 596 -30.34 16.08 21.82
N THR A 597 -30.96 15.55 22.87
CA THR A 597 -30.74 16.02 24.24
C THR A 597 -29.61 15.24 24.89
N PRO A 598 -28.76 15.87 25.73
CA PRO A 598 -27.72 15.19 26.50
C PRO A 598 -28.23 13.97 27.28
N LYS A 599 -29.49 13.98 27.72
CA LYS A 599 -30.15 12.85 28.39
C LYS A 599 -30.27 11.59 27.51
N LYS A 600 -30.64 11.73 26.22
CA LYS A 600 -30.72 10.59 25.29
C LYS A 600 -29.33 9.96 25.06
N ILE A 601 -28.28 10.79 25.03
CA ILE A 601 -26.88 10.32 24.91
C ILE A 601 -26.45 9.55 26.17
N PHE A 602 -26.76 10.07 27.36
CA PHE A 602 -26.44 9.36 28.60
C PHE A 602 -27.25 8.06 28.78
N GLN A 603 -28.48 8.00 28.28
CA GLN A 603 -29.26 6.75 28.21
C GLN A 603 -28.58 5.72 27.30
N LEU A 604 -28.16 6.15 26.10
CA LEU A 604 -27.39 5.30 25.18
C LEU A 604 -26.09 4.80 25.83
N LEU A 605 -25.35 5.67 26.52
CA LEU A 605 -24.13 5.29 27.24
C LEU A 605 -24.42 4.27 28.36
N ASN A 606 -25.51 4.45 29.10
CA ASN A 606 -25.89 3.51 30.15
C ASN A 606 -26.22 2.12 29.56
N GLU A 607 -27.06 2.05 28.52
CA GLU A 607 -27.38 0.80 27.82
C GLU A 607 -26.11 0.10 27.29
N THR A 608 -25.18 0.89 26.76
CA THR A 608 -23.89 0.41 26.26
C THR A 608 -23.01 -0.17 27.37
N ILE A 609 -22.92 0.49 28.52
CA ILE A 609 -22.13 0.00 29.67
C ILE A 609 -22.81 -1.22 30.31
N GLU A 610 -24.13 -1.28 30.34
CA GLU A 610 -24.88 -2.46 30.79
C GLU A 610 -24.60 -3.67 29.89
N ALA A 611 -24.51 -3.47 28.56
CA ALA A 611 -24.04 -4.51 27.63
C ALA A 611 -22.65 -5.02 28.02
N LEU A 612 -21.74 -4.09 28.29
CA LEU A 612 -20.36 -4.38 28.71
C LEU A 612 -20.29 -5.07 30.08
N SER A 613 -21.27 -4.89 30.97
CA SER A 613 -21.30 -5.55 32.27
C SER A 613 -21.42 -7.08 32.17
N SER A 614 -21.83 -7.60 31.01
CA SER A 614 -21.79 -9.03 30.71
C SER A 614 -20.37 -9.57 30.44
N VAL A 615 -19.40 -8.69 30.17
CA VAL A 615 -17.96 -8.98 30.05
C VAL A 615 -17.36 -9.20 31.44
N PRO A 616 -16.46 -10.18 31.65
CA PRO A 616 -15.72 -10.34 32.90
C PRO A 616 -14.62 -9.27 33.09
N SER A 617 -14.98 -7.98 33.01
CA SER A 617 -14.10 -6.82 33.29
C SER A 617 -14.83 -5.72 34.08
N PRO A 618 -15.16 -5.98 35.36
CA PRO A 618 -15.92 -5.02 36.17
C PRO A 618 -15.13 -3.73 36.47
N GLU A 619 -13.79 -3.78 36.42
CA GLU A 619 -12.94 -2.62 36.64
C GLU A 619 -13.09 -1.55 35.54
N LEU A 620 -13.26 -1.96 34.28
CA LEU A 620 -13.45 -0.99 33.20
C LEU A 620 -14.84 -0.40 33.25
N ALA A 621 -15.89 -1.22 33.40
CA ALA A 621 -17.26 -0.74 33.50
C ALA A 621 -17.39 0.31 34.62
N LEU A 622 -16.74 0.07 35.77
CA LEU A 622 -16.65 1.04 36.85
C LEU A 622 -15.97 2.35 36.43
N ARG A 623 -14.86 2.30 35.68
CA ARG A 623 -14.20 3.52 35.16
C ARG A 623 -15.10 4.30 34.21
N LEU A 624 -15.77 3.61 33.28
CA LEU A 624 -16.68 4.22 32.32
C LEU A 624 -17.87 4.89 33.03
N TYR A 625 -18.47 4.25 34.03
CA TYR A 625 -19.51 4.86 34.83
C TYR A 625 -19.03 6.13 35.55
N LEU A 626 -17.82 6.11 36.12
CA LEU A 626 -17.26 7.29 36.79
C LEU A 626 -16.93 8.42 35.81
N GLN A 627 -16.46 8.11 34.61
CA GLN A 627 -16.21 9.11 33.57
C GLN A 627 -17.52 9.69 33.01
N CYS A 628 -18.55 8.85 32.80
CA CYS A 628 -19.90 9.30 32.45
C CYS A 628 -20.50 10.19 33.54
N ALA A 629 -20.27 9.88 34.82
CA ALA A 629 -20.70 10.72 35.93
C ALA A 629 -19.98 12.09 35.92
N GLN A 630 -18.69 12.14 35.59
CA GLN A 630 -17.95 13.41 35.42
C GLN A 630 -18.43 14.19 34.19
N ALA A 631 -18.74 13.51 33.08
CA ALA A 631 -19.33 14.17 31.91
C ALA A 631 -20.72 14.74 32.23
N ALA A 632 -21.55 14.00 32.98
CA ALA A 632 -22.85 14.49 33.46
C ALA A 632 -22.71 15.66 34.44
N ASN A 633 -21.63 15.68 35.23
CA ASN A 633 -21.26 16.81 36.08
C ASN A 633 -21.00 18.07 35.27
N ASP A 634 -20.21 17.97 34.21
CA ASP A 634 -19.93 19.09 33.31
C ASP A 634 -21.19 19.59 32.58
N CYS A 635 -22.28 18.79 32.55
CA CYS A 635 -23.58 19.12 31.97
C CYS A 635 -24.62 19.66 32.95
N ASP A 636 -24.26 19.83 34.21
CA ASP A 636 -25.20 20.20 35.27
C ASP A 636 -26.40 19.22 35.40
N LEU A 637 -26.20 17.93 35.04
CA LEU A 637 -27.23 16.88 35.12
C LEU A 637 -27.08 16.03 36.39
N GLU A 638 -27.51 16.58 37.52
CA GLU A 638 -27.42 15.92 38.84
C GLU A 638 -28.02 14.49 38.90
N PRO A 639 -29.26 14.24 38.40
CA PRO A 639 -29.88 12.92 38.57
C PRO A 639 -29.13 11.82 37.81
N VAL A 640 -28.61 12.16 36.63
CA VAL A 640 -27.85 11.24 35.77
C VAL A 640 -26.49 10.91 36.39
N ALA A 641 -25.79 11.93 36.90
CA ALA A 641 -24.53 11.74 37.62
C ALA A 641 -24.72 10.83 38.85
N TYR A 642 -25.79 11.05 39.62
CA TYR A 642 -26.09 10.24 40.80
C TYR A 642 -26.40 8.77 40.47
N GLU A 643 -27.12 8.53 39.37
CA GLU A 643 -27.44 7.19 38.88
C GLU A 643 -26.16 6.42 38.49
N PHE A 644 -25.28 7.04 37.70
CA PHE A 644 -23.99 6.43 37.33
C PHE A 644 -23.09 6.13 38.53
N PHE A 645 -23.04 7.02 39.54
CA PHE A 645 -22.33 6.72 40.79
C PHE A 645 -22.95 5.53 41.52
N THR A 646 -24.28 5.42 41.54
CA THR A 646 -24.96 4.30 42.19
C THR A 646 -24.64 2.98 41.50
N GLN A 647 -24.64 2.94 40.16
CA GLN A 647 -24.22 1.76 39.39
C GLN A 647 -22.74 1.41 39.62
N ALA A 648 -21.85 2.41 39.66
CA ALA A 648 -20.44 2.18 39.98
C ALA A 648 -20.24 1.58 41.39
N PHE A 649 -21.04 1.99 42.38
CA PHE A 649 -21.02 1.39 43.72
C PHE A 649 -21.54 -0.04 43.73
N ILE A 650 -22.60 -0.35 42.97
CA ILE A 650 -23.13 -1.72 42.85
C ILE A 650 -22.06 -2.65 42.25
N LEU A 651 -21.44 -2.26 41.14
CA LEU A 651 -20.35 -3.03 40.53
C LEU A 651 -19.15 -3.23 41.47
N TYR A 652 -18.80 -2.19 42.24
CA TYR A 652 -17.74 -2.28 43.23
C TYR A 652 -18.04 -3.31 44.33
N GLU A 653 -19.29 -3.38 44.79
CA GLU A 653 -19.71 -4.27 45.88
C GLU A 653 -19.93 -5.72 45.44
N GLU A 654 -20.45 -5.92 44.22
CA GLU A 654 -20.89 -7.23 43.73
C GLU A 654 -19.82 -7.95 42.88
N GLU A 655 -19.08 -7.23 42.02
CA GLU A 655 -18.26 -7.84 40.97
C GLU A 655 -16.74 -7.68 41.18
N VAL A 656 -16.27 -6.61 41.85
CA VAL A 656 -14.84 -6.38 42.07
C VAL A 656 -14.32 -7.17 43.29
N VAL A 657 -13.77 -8.36 43.07
CA VAL A 657 -13.33 -9.25 44.15
C VAL A 657 -11.85 -9.08 44.54
N ASP A 658 -10.98 -8.68 43.60
CA ASP A 658 -9.54 -8.56 43.88
C ASP A 658 -9.20 -7.38 44.81
N SER A 659 -8.39 -7.65 45.83
CA SER A 659 -8.04 -6.66 46.86
C SER A 659 -7.29 -5.45 46.31
N LYS A 660 -6.45 -5.59 45.28
CA LYS A 660 -5.71 -4.46 44.68
C LYS A 660 -6.60 -3.66 43.73
N ALA A 661 -7.45 -4.35 42.96
CA ALA A 661 -8.48 -3.75 42.12
C ALA A 661 -9.46 -2.91 42.95
N GLN A 662 -9.94 -3.44 44.08
CA GLN A 662 -10.81 -2.73 45.01
C GLN A 662 -10.18 -1.45 45.55
N VAL A 663 -8.90 -1.48 45.89
CA VAL A 663 -8.19 -0.26 46.35
C VAL A 663 -8.15 0.77 45.24
N THR A 664 -7.81 0.36 44.01
CA THR A 664 -7.73 1.26 42.86
C THR A 664 -9.10 1.85 42.51
N ALA A 665 -10.13 1.02 42.42
CA ALA A 665 -11.51 1.44 42.18
C ALA A 665 -11.99 2.44 43.24
N MET A 666 -11.71 2.18 44.52
CA MET A 666 -12.09 3.09 45.60
C MET A 666 -11.40 4.46 45.49
N HIS A 667 -10.10 4.50 45.16
CA HIS A 667 -9.41 5.76 44.94
C HIS A 667 -9.97 6.53 43.73
N LEU A 668 -10.38 5.83 42.66
CA LEU A 668 -11.03 6.43 41.51
C LEU A 668 -12.40 7.01 41.86
N ILE A 669 -13.22 6.27 42.61
CA ILE A 669 -14.52 6.73 43.12
C ILE A 669 -14.32 8.00 43.95
N ILE A 670 -13.43 8.00 44.94
CA ILE A 670 -13.14 9.16 45.79
C ILE A 670 -12.65 10.34 44.96
N GLY A 671 -11.71 10.10 44.03
CA GLY A 671 -11.15 11.12 43.17
C GLY A 671 -12.15 11.71 42.16
N ALA A 672 -13.16 10.93 41.74
CA ALA A 672 -14.25 11.40 40.91
C ALA A 672 -15.24 12.23 41.74
N LEU A 673 -15.70 11.71 42.88
CA LEU A 673 -16.60 12.40 43.82
C LEU A 673 -16.05 13.75 44.29
N GLN A 674 -14.73 13.86 44.50
CA GLN A 674 -14.10 15.12 44.90
C GLN A 674 -14.26 16.22 43.84
N ARG A 675 -14.27 15.85 42.56
CA ARG A 675 -14.38 16.78 41.42
C ARG A 675 -15.82 17.13 41.04
N MET A 676 -16.80 16.48 41.66
CA MET A 676 -18.22 16.75 41.39
C MET A 676 -18.62 18.10 42.01
N ASN A 677 -19.20 18.98 41.20
CA ASN A 677 -19.78 20.26 41.60
C ASN A 677 -21.31 20.31 41.42
N VAL A 678 -21.88 19.47 40.56
CA VAL A 678 -23.33 19.41 40.28
C VAL A 678 -24.16 18.82 41.42
N LEU A 679 -23.53 18.01 42.28
CA LEU A 679 -24.24 17.28 43.33
C LEU A 679 -24.72 18.22 44.44
N GLY A 680 -26.03 18.24 44.67
CA GLY A 680 -26.65 18.90 45.81
C GLY A 680 -26.20 18.29 47.14
N VAL A 681 -26.38 19.06 48.22
CA VAL A 681 -25.87 18.70 49.56
C VAL A 681 -26.34 17.32 50.02
N GLU A 682 -27.62 17.00 49.81
CA GLU A 682 -28.20 15.71 50.24
C GLU A 682 -27.67 14.51 49.45
N ASN A 683 -27.59 14.64 48.12
CA ASN A 683 -27.08 13.59 47.24
C ASN A 683 -25.58 13.36 47.45
N ARG A 684 -24.82 14.44 47.59
CA ARG A 684 -23.40 14.39 47.92
C ARG A 684 -23.14 13.78 49.28
N ASP A 685 -23.90 14.17 50.32
CA ASP A 685 -23.79 13.58 51.64
C ASP A 685 -24.14 12.08 51.60
N THR A 686 -25.15 11.68 50.82
CA THR A 686 -25.54 10.28 50.66
C THR A 686 -24.44 9.45 49.98
N LEU A 687 -23.89 9.91 48.86
CA LEU A 687 -22.80 9.21 48.17
C LEU A 687 -21.51 9.21 48.99
N THR A 688 -21.23 10.31 49.70
CA THR A 688 -20.10 10.39 50.64
C THR A 688 -20.32 9.43 51.81
N HIS A 689 -21.55 9.30 52.32
CA HIS A 689 -21.91 8.31 53.33
C HIS A 689 -21.90 6.87 52.82
N LYS A 690 -22.15 6.61 51.53
CA LYS A 690 -21.96 5.30 50.91
C LYS A 690 -20.47 4.98 50.77
N ALA A 691 -19.68 5.86 50.14
CA ALA A 691 -18.22 5.72 50.03
C ALA A 691 -17.57 5.55 51.41
N THR A 692 -17.92 6.43 52.34
CA THR A 692 -17.46 6.37 53.73
C THR A 692 -18.06 5.16 54.42
N GLY A 693 -19.33 4.79 54.21
CA GLY A 693 -20.04 3.68 54.85
C GLY A 693 -19.47 2.31 54.51
N VAL A 694 -19.11 2.09 53.24
CA VAL A 694 -18.32 0.96 52.73
C VAL A 694 -17.02 0.80 53.55
N ILE A 695 -16.44 1.93 53.99
CA ILE A 695 -15.15 2.00 54.69
C ILE A 695 -15.29 2.13 56.23
N VAL A 696 -16.39 2.69 56.74
CA VAL A 696 -16.50 3.33 58.07
C VAL A 696 -17.77 2.92 58.85
N LEU A 697 -18.87 2.47 58.24
CA LEU A 697 -20.07 2.11 59.05
C LEU A 697 -20.30 0.61 59.21
N ALA A 698 -19.54 -0.24 58.51
CA ALA A 698 -19.66 -1.68 58.65
C ALA A 698 -18.56 -2.29 59.53
N TYR A 699 -18.71 -2.15 60.85
CA TYR A 699 -18.34 -3.23 61.76
C TYR A 699 -19.65 -4.00 61.97
N PRO A 700 -19.96 -5.15 61.31
CA PRO A 700 -19.10 -6.25 60.85
C PRO A 700 -19.38 -6.80 59.42
N TYR A 701 -20.15 -6.10 58.55
CA TYR A 701 -20.59 -6.66 57.25
C TYR A 701 -19.65 -6.40 56.05
N SER A 702 -18.82 -5.35 56.03
CA SER A 702 -17.83 -5.10 54.94
C SER A 702 -16.40 -5.53 55.28
N ALA A 703 -16.19 -6.13 56.47
CA ALA A 703 -14.92 -6.69 56.91
C ALA A 703 -14.40 -7.87 56.04
N LYS A 704 -15.06 -8.15 54.91
CA LYS A 704 -14.71 -9.23 53.99
C LYS A 704 -13.83 -8.81 52.81
N LEU A 705 -13.70 -7.52 52.46
CA LEU A 705 -13.13 -7.13 51.16
C LEU A 705 -11.66 -6.67 51.22
N LEU A 706 -11.31 -5.68 52.05
CA LEU A 706 -9.95 -5.11 52.09
C LEU A 706 -9.10 -5.53 53.31
N LYS A 707 -7.78 -5.64 53.13
CA LYS A 707 -6.82 -5.85 54.23
C LYS A 707 -6.71 -4.58 55.10
N ARG A 708 -6.37 -4.73 56.39
CA ARG A 708 -6.28 -3.60 57.34
C ARG A 708 -5.40 -2.40 56.87
N PRO A 709 -4.23 -2.61 56.25
CA PRO A 709 -3.46 -1.51 55.67
C PRO A 709 -4.23 -0.72 54.61
N ASP A 710 -4.94 -1.43 53.73
CA ASP A 710 -5.68 -0.81 52.63
C ASP A 710 -6.96 -0.12 53.12
N GLN A 711 -7.61 -0.69 54.13
CA GLN A 711 -8.68 -0.02 54.87
C GLN A 711 -8.19 1.30 55.47
N CYS A 712 -7.01 1.30 56.10
CA CYS A 712 -6.42 2.52 56.65
C CYS A 712 -6.22 3.60 55.58
N ARG A 713 -5.68 3.22 54.42
CA ARG A 713 -5.47 4.12 53.27
C ARG A 713 -6.77 4.70 52.72
N ALA A 714 -7.78 3.85 52.54
CA ALA A 714 -9.09 4.29 52.10
C ALA A 714 -9.77 5.26 53.09
N VAL A 715 -9.65 5.00 54.40
CA VAL A 715 -10.24 5.87 55.45
C VAL A 715 -9.62 7.25 55.47
N TYR A 716 -8.29 7.36 55.42
CA TYR A 716 -7.66 8.68 55.37
C TYR A 716 -7.88 9.33 54.00
N ALA A 717 -8.03 8.59 52.90
CA ALA A 717 -8.35 9.17 51.59
C ALA A 717 -9.73 9.84 51.60
N CYS A 718 -10.72 9.25 52.28
CA CYS A 718 -12.05 9.84 52.47
C CYS A 718 -12.03 11.20 53.19
N SER A 719 -10.98 11.51 53.96
CA SER A 719 -10.87 12.83 54.59
C SER A 719 -10.82 13.97 53.57
N HIS A 720 -10.34 13.72 52.35
CA HIS A 720 -10.35 14.70 51.26
C HIS A 720 -11.75 14.99 50.69
N LEU A 721 -12.75 14.12 50.91
CA LEU A 721 -14.14 14.40 50.49
C LEU A 721 -14.79 15.49 51.33
N PHE A 722 -14.34 15.64 52.59
CA PHE A 722 -14.86 16.61 53.54
C PHE A 722 -14.09 17.94 53.54
N TRP A 723 -13.11 18.08 52.66
CA TRP A 723 -12.22 19.25 52.61
C TRP A 723 -11.77 19.56 51.18
N VAL A 724 -12.55 20.41 50.51
CA VAL A 724 -12.32 20.85 49.12
C VAL A 724 -11.84 22.30 49.10
N ASP A 725 -10.77 22.58 48.33
CA ASP A 725 -10.08 23.87 48.31
C ASP A 725 -10.81 24.98 47.51
N GLU A 726 -11.92 24.65 46.83
CA GLU A 726 -12.70 25.59 46.02
C GLU A 726 -13.48 26.61 46.88
N LYS A 727 -13.89 27.74 46.27
CA LYS A 727 -14.48 28.89 46.99
C LYS A 727 -15.78 28.55 47.72
N ASP A 728 -16.56 27.60 47.19
CA ASP A 728 -17.80 27.07 47.79
C ASP A 728 -17.67 25.59 48.21
N GLY A 729 -16.43 25.10 48.34
CA GLY A 729 -16.15 23.72 48.73
C GLY A 729 -16.48 23.41 50.19
N ILE A 730 -16.90 22.16 50.46
CA ILE A 730 -17.16 21.67 51.82
C ILE A 730 -15.86 21.71 52.63
N LYS A 731 -15.90 22.35 53.80
CA LYS A 731 -14.78 22.44 54.76
C LYS A 731 -15.24 22.00 56.15
N ASP A 732 -15.52 20.71 56.30
CA ASP A 732 -15.91 20.12 57.58
C ASP A 732 -14.68 19.55 58.30
N GLY A 733 -14.07 20.38 59.13
CA GLY A 733 -12.86 19.99 59.88
C GLY A 733 -13.09 18.88 60.90
N GLU A 734 -14.32 18.72 61.40
CA GLU A 734 -14.66 17.70 62.40
C GLU A 734 -14.74 16.33 61.77
N ARG A 735 -15.40 16.21 60.61
CA ARG A 735 -15.44 14.96 59.82
C ARG A 735 -14.06 14.56 59.31
N VAL A 736 -13.23 15.51 58.87
CA VAL A 736 -11.82 15.26 58.51
C VAL A 736 -11.06 14.63 59.69
N LEU A 737 -11.15 15.24 60.88
CA LEU A 737 -10.47 14.74 62.07
C LEU A 737 -11.01 13.37 62.49
N LEU A 738 -12.32 13.12 62.33
CA LEU A 738 -12.93 11.82 62.60
C LEU A 738 -12.35 10.72 61.71
N CYS A 739 -12.24 10.96 60.41
CA CYS A 739 -11.59 10.05 59.45
C CYS A 739 -10.14 9.77 59.84
N LEU A 740 -9.36 10.82 60.12
CA LEU A 740 -7.96 10.70 60.50
C LEU A 740 -7.75 9.95 61.83
N LYS A 741 -8.57 10.22 62.85
CA LYS A 741 -8.54 9.46 64.13
C LYS A 741 -8.91 8.00 63.92
N ARG A 742 -9.83 7.72 63.00
CA ARG A 742 -10.24 6.35 62.68
C ARG A 742 -9.15 5.59 61.91
N ALA A 743 -8.52 6.23 60.93
CA ALA A 743 -7.36 5.67 60.23
C ALA A 743 -6.25 5.32 61.24
N LEU A 744 -5.99 6.20 62.20
CA LEU A 744 -5.03 5.94 63.28
C LEU A 744 -5.41 4.73 64.15
N ARG A 745 -6.69 4.55 64.49
CA ARG A 745 -7.17 3.35 65.22
C ARG A 745 -6.93 2.07 64.41
N ILE A 746 -7.16 2.10 63.11
CA ILE A 746 -6.96 0.95 62.21
C ILE A 746 -5.47 0.64 62.07
N ALA A 747 -4.63 1.66 61.91
CA ALA A 747 -3.17 1.51 61.90
C ALA A 747 -2.64 0.89 63.20
N ASN A 748 -3.11 1.35 64.36
CA ASN A 748 -2.78 0.76 65.67
C ASN A 748 -3.24 -0.69 65.78
N ALA A 749 -4.44 -1.01 65.30
CA ALA A 749 -4.95 -2.38 65.31
C ALA A 749 -4.17 -3.28 64.33
N ALA A 750 -3.68 -2.75 63.21
CA ALA A 750 -2.80 -3.47 62.28
C ALA A 750 -1.41 -3.73 62.90
N GLN A 751 -0.84 -2.73 63.59
CA GLN A 751 0.41 -2.85 64.34
C GLN A 751 0.32 -3.92 65.44
N GLN A 752 -0.74 -3.91 66.25
CA GLN A 752 -0.96 -4.90 67.31
C GLN A 752 -1.08 -6.33 66.77
N MET A 753 -1.70 -6.51 65.60
CA MET A 753 -1.78 -7.83 64.95
C MET A 753 -0.44 -8.27 64.35
N ALA A 754 0.31 -7.35 63.73
CA ALA A 754 1.64 -7.65 63.21
C ALA A 754 2.57 -8.13 64.34
N ASN A 755 2.58 -7.41 65.47
CA ASN A 755 3.36 -7.77 66.66
C ASN A 755 2.98 -9.14 67.26
N ALA A 756 1.76 -9.64 67.00
CA ALA A 756 1.26 -10.90 67.55
C ALA A 756 1.50 -12.13 66.65
N VAL A 757 1.63 -11.94 65.32
CA VAL A 757 1.64 -13.05 64.35
C VAL A 757 3.05 -13.43 63.88
N SER A 758 4.02 -12.51 63.92
CA SER A 758 5.42 -12.76 63.55
C SER A 758 6.22 -11.56 64.05
N GLY A 759 7.44 -11.72 64.57
CA GLY A 759 8.33 -10.60 64.97
C GLY A 759 8.79 -9.69 63.82
N THR A 760 7.94 -9.47 62.82
CA THR A 760 8.08 -8.51 61.73
C THR A 760 7.60 -7.15 62.20
N SER A 761 8.39 -6.11 61.90
CA SER A 761 8.00 -4.71 62.09
C SER A 761 6.61 -4.48 61.47
N GLY A 762 5.65 -4.03 62.27
CA GLY A 762 4.34 -3.64 61.77
C GLY A 762 4.44 -2.44 60.82
N PRO A 763 3.34 -2.01 60.17
CA PRO A 763 3.39 -1.04 59.10
C PRO A 763 3.60 0.40 59.62
N VAL A 764 4.81 0.71 60.11
CA VAL A 764 5.25 2.05 60.51
C VAL A 764 5.01 3.07 59.39
N THR A 765 5.15 2.61 58.14
CA THR A 765 4.82 3.36 56.92
C THR A 765 3.41 3.97 56.93
N LEU A 766 2.39 3.27 57.45
CA LEU A 766 1.02 3.80 57.54
C LEU A 766 0.92 4.98 58.51
N PHE A 767 1.66 4.96 59.62
CA PHE A 767 1.68 6.09 60.55
C PHE A 767 2.35 7.32 59.93
N VAL A 768 3.42 7.12 59.15
CA VAL A 768 4.08 8.20 58.39
C VAL A 768 3.17 8.76 57.30
N GLU A 769 2.41 7.91 56.59
CA GLU A 769 1.39 8.34 55.63
C GLU A 769 0.29 9.18 56.31
N ILE A 770 -0.25 8.71 57.45
CA ILE A 770 -1.24 9.45 58.23
C ILE A 770 -0.66 10.79 58.69
N LEU A 771 0.57 10.82 59.21
CA LEU A 771 1.24 12.05 59.61
C LEU A 771 1.29 13.05 58.46
N ASN A 772 1.65 12.61 57.26
CA ASN A 772 1.64 13.47 56.07
C ASN A 772 0.24 14.01 55.73
N LYS A 773 -0.83 13.23 55.95
CA LYS A 773 -2.20 13.73 55.81
C LYS A 773 -2.58 14.76 56.89
N TYR A 774 -2.17 14.55 58.15
CA TYR A 774 -2.32 15.56 59.20
C TYR A 774 -1.59 16.86 58.84
N LEU A 775 -0.36 16.76 58.33
CA LEU A 775 0.42 17.92 57.87
C LEU A 775 -0.27 18.65 56.73
N TYR A 776 -0.81 17.92 55.74
CA TYR A 776 -1.56 18.51 54.63
C TYR A 776 -2.76 19.36 55.12
N PHE A 777 -3.63 18.81 55.97
CA PHE A 777 -4.79 19.57 56.47
C PHE A 777 -4.40 20.70 57.44
N PHE A 778 -3.30 20.54 58.16
CA PHE A 778 -2.73 21.60 59.01
C PHE A 778 -2.27 22.80 58.17
N GLU A 779 -1.60 22.56 57.04
CA GLU A 779 -1.19 23.60 56.10
C GLU A 779 -2.37 24.30 55.44
N LYS A 780 -3.40 23.53 55.07
CA LYS A 780 -4.65 24.06 54.52
C LYS A 780 -5.49 24.83 55.54
N GLY A 781 -5.04 24.90 56.80
CA GLY A 781 -5.63 25.74 57.83
C GLY A 781 -6.85 25.13 58.52
N ASN A 782 -6.96 23.79 58.55
CA ASN A 782 -8.02 23.13 59.30
C ASN A 782 -7.82 23.35 60.83
N PRO A 783 -8.74 24.06 61.51
CA PRO A 783 -8.57 24.41 62.92
C PRO A 783 -8.64 23.21 63.87
N GLN A 784 -9.23 22.09 63.42
CA GLN A 784 -9.39 20.88 64.21
C GLN A 784 -8.10 20.03 64.26
N VAL A 785 -7.19 20.24 63.31
CA VAL A 785 -5.87 19.60 63.31
C VAL A 785 -4.91 20.51 64.09
N THR A 786 -4.52 20.10 65.29
CA THR A 786 -3.66 20.91 66.17
C THR A 786 -2.20 20.46 66.08
N SER A 787 -1.28 21.38 66.38
CA SER A 787 0.16 21.07 66.51
C SER A 787 0.43 20.00 67.57
N ALA A 788 -0.40 19.92 68.61
CA ALA A 788 -0.32 18.87 69.64
C ALA A 788 -0.65 17.46 69.09
N ALA A 789 -1.63 17.36 68.18
CA ALA A 789 -1.97 16.07 67.54
C ALA A 789 -0.85 15.58 66.61
N ILE A 790 -0.23 16.51 65.87
CA ILE A 790 0.94 16.23 65.02
C ILE A 790 2.14 15.81 65.88
N GLN A 791 2.38 16.52 66.99
CA GLN A 791 3.44 16.19 67.94
C GLN A 791 3.27 14.79 68.52
N GLY A 792 2.06 14.44 68.95
CA GLY A 792 1.78 13.10 69.48
C GLY A 792 1.97 11.98 68.45
N LEU A 793 1.71 12.25 67.16
CA LEU A 793 1.98 11.30 66.07
C LEU A 793 3.47 11.15 65.79
N VAL A 794 4.24 12.25 65.79
CA VAL A 794 5.70 12.22 65.63
C VAL A 794 6.35 11.42 66.76
N GLU A 795 5.93 11.64 68.00
CA GLU A 795 6.41 10.91 69.18
C GLU A 795 6.05 9.41 69.09
N LEU A 796 4.81 9.10 68.66
CA LEU A 796 4.37 7.71 68.47
C LEU A 796 5.22 6.99 67.41
N ILE A 797 5.47 7.62 66.25
CA ILE A 797 6.30 7.03 65.18
C ILE A 797 7.74 6.85 65.66
N THR A 798 8.30 7.84 66.34
CA THR A 798 9.67 7.79 66.87
C THR A 798 9.85 6.65 67.88
N ASN A 799 8.88 6.47 68.78
CA ASN A 799 8.91 5.40 69.79
C ASN A 799 8.78 4.02 69.15
N GLU A 800 7.90 3.85 68.15
CA GLU A 800 7.73 2.57 67.46
C GLU A 800 8.98 2.21 66.64
N MET A 801 9.63 3.18 65.98
CA MET A 801 10.88 2.97 65.24
C MET A 801 12.08 2.65 66.13
N GLN A 802 12.06 3.07 67.39
CA GLN A 802 13.11 2.82 68.40
C GLN A 802 12.86 1.54 69.22
N SER A 803 11.76 0.82 68.98
CA SER A 803 11.44 -0.39 69.73
C SER A 803 12.33 -1.57 69.31
N ASP A 804 12.91 -2.30 70.27
CA ASP A 804 13.83 -3.44 70.02
C ASP A 804 13.18 -4.63 69.26
N SER A 805 11.87 -4.58 69.01
CA SER A 805 11.08 -5.60 68.31
C SER A 805 10.95 -5.39 66.80
N THR A 806 11.43 -4.27 66.24
CA THR A 806 11.26 -3.95 64.81
C THR A 806 12.50 -4.27 63.99
N THR A 807 12.35 -5.11 62.96
CA THR A 807 13.32 -5.18 61.85
C THR A 807 13.32 -3.83 61.11
N PRO A 808 14.46 -3.14 60.96
CA PRO A 808 14.52 -1.84 60.31
C PRO A 808 14.15 -1.98 58.82
N ASP A 809 13.10 -1.29 58.39
CA ASP A 809 12.78 -1.10 56.97
C ASP A 809 13.39 0.23 56.51
N PRO A 810 14.48 0.21 55.72
CA PRO A 810 15.19 1.41 55.29
C PRO A 810 14.30 2.40 54.52
N ALA A 811 13.26 1.90 53.84
CA ALA A 811 12.33 2.74 53.08
C ALA A 811 11.45 3.59 54.01
N SER A 812 10.94 2.98 55.09
CA SER A 812 10.12 3.68 56.10
C SER A 812 10.92 4.74 56.87
N GLU A 813 12.18 4.44 57.20
CA GLU A 813 13.11 5.37 57.87
C GLU A 813 13.43 6.57 56.98
N ALA A 814 13.75 6.33 55.71
CA ALA A 814 14.00 7.39 54.74
C ALA A 814 12.76 8.27 54.50
N PHE A 815 11.56 7.67 54.47
CA PHE A 815 10.30 8.39 54.31
C PHE A 815 9.97 9.27 55.52
N PHE A 816 10.16 8.75 56.73
CA PHE A 816 9.99 9.53 57.97
C PHE A 816 11.04 10.65 58.08
N ALA A 817 12.31 10.37 57.80
CA ALA A 817 13.38 11.38 57.80
C ALA A 817 13.10 12.51 56.80
N SER A 818 12.55 12.18 55.63
CA SER A 818 12.13 13.18 54.63
C SER A 818 10.95 14.02 55.13
N THR A 819 9.97 13.40 55.78
CA THR A 819 8.82 14.09 56.40
C THR A 819 9.29 15.04 57.52
N ILE A 820 10.24 14.61 58.35
CA ILE A 820 10.87 15.43 59.39
C ILE A 820 11.62 16.63 58.80
N ARG A 821 12.42 16.42 57.75
CA ARG A 821 13.09 17.52 57.03
C ARG A 821 12.09 18.51 56.46
N TYR A 822 10.96 18.04 55.95
CA TYR A 822 9.88 18.90 55.48
C TYR A 822 9.31 19.79 56.61
N ILE A 823 9.05 19.23 57.79
CA ILE A 823 8.59 20.01 58.95
C ILE A 823 9.65 21.05 59.36
N GLN A 824 10.93 20.68 59.38
CA GLN A 824 12.03 21.61 59.69
C GLN A 824 12.14 22.73 58.64
N PHE A 825 11.99 22.40 57.36
CA PHE A 825 11.96 23.37 56.27
C PHE A 825 10.80 24.38 56.42
N GLN A 826 9.59 23.91 56.73
CA GLN A 826 8.44 24.80 56.92
C GLN A 826 8.60 25.74 58.13
N LYS A 827 9.31 25.30 59.18
CA LYS A 827 9.70 26.20 60.30
C LYS A 827 10.68 27.29 59.87
N GLN A 828 11.66 26.95 59.05
CA GLN A 828 12.70 27.89 58.60
C GLN A 828 12.18 28.92 57.59
N LYS A 829 11.07 28.63 56.91
CA LYS A 829 10.45 29.48 55.88
C LYS A 829 9.96 30.84 56.41
N GLY A 830 9.75 30.98 57.72
CA GLY A 830 9.28 32.22 58.36
C GLY A 830 7.84 32.62 57.99
N GLY A 831 7.33 33.68 58.61
CA GLY A 831 5.94 34.17 58.42
C GLY A 831 4.87 33.34 59.14
N GLY A 832 3.59 33.57 58.81
CA GLY A 832 2.45 32.92 59.49
C GLY A 832 2.35 31.39 59.32
N VAL A 833 3.14 30.80 58.41
CA VAL A 833 3.30 29.35 58.30
C VAL A 833 4.38 28.86 59.27
N GLY A 834 5.55 29.50 59.31
CA GLY A 834 6.63 29.15 60.24
C GLY A 834 6.21 29.22 61.72
N GLU A 835 5.38 30.20 62.09
CA GLU A 835 4.81 30.33 63.44
C GLU A 835 3.88 29.17 63.81
N LYS A 836 3.08 28.67 62.86
CA LYS A 836 2.18 27.52 63.08
C LYS A 836 2.95 26.22 63.31
N PHE A 837 4.08 26.03 62.64
CA PHE A 837 4.92 24.84 62.77
C PHE A 837 5.93 24.91 63.94
N GLY A 838 6.19 26.10 64.48
CA GLY A 838 7.07 26.33 65.64
C GLY A 838 6.85 25.42 66.86
N PRO A 839 5.60 25.17 67.33
CA PRO A 839 5.35 24.34 68.52
C PRO A 839 5.58 22.83 68.35
N ILE A 840 5.71 22.32 67.12
CA ILE A 840 6.00 20.90 66.85
C ILE A 840 7.49 20.69 67.13
N LYS A 841 7.89 19.75 67.98
CA LYS A 841 9.29 19.38 68.25
C LYS A 841 9.65 18.18 67.38
N VAL A 842 10.72 18.32 66.61
CA VAL A 842 11.21 17.31 65.65
C VAL A 842 12.69 17.12 65.83
#